data_AF-A0AAU9AM58-F1
#
_entry.id   AF-A0AAU9AM58-F1
#
_cell.length_a   1.000
_cell.length_b   1.000
_cell.length_c   1.000
_cell.angle_alpha   90.00
_cell.angle_beta   90.00
_cell.angle_gamma   90.00
#
_symmetry.space_group_name_H-M   'P 1'
#
loop_
_entity.id
_entity.type
_entity.pdbx_description
1 polymer ?
#
loop_
_entity_poly.entity_id
_entity_poly.type
_entity_poly.pdbx_seq_one_letter_code
_entity_poly.pdbx_strand_id
1 'polypeptide(L)'
;MNRIDAALDPVLIADAYARPVYRDDRHDVRVGDVIELLQAAGMRVFIVGGAPRDWLVGQPGNDIDLCVDAAADDALLRLREAYPAIDGVRMHNQRFGVLRWGDEASGGVDINMLRSWKDIRNDDMWTTTFVPRADLVEDAQMRDFSVNAFYYDCRDNALLDPLGCGIDDVQAKTLRLITHHRVLDTSYRTSFRILQFLSRGYAATDSVLAHLEQRADRDIQGMGERIHRWIPNHLHLEDAQRAQFRRRLYAHAREPASLAVLDSHFQRNPLMDGSTPTAAASFRRVFQAGLTDADGQLLGGTEVLHLVPHRGRLFASLSYKLNDYRPDDPNNGAQIAVLDRADGDWRLAHAYERVHWRTTLESVTFTRDGHGRALDAPVSLLLAAPSDSRGHVYVDSFDDDAGAWTRTHLGSGDGVASTRSFFIHRDTATGQERVFAGTAPTGIFSGVYDPDVPGRIRWDETAELSGYTRRPMSFTRCNGHLYVSIKPDIYRRIDGPTPQWEKVYTIPHPLVVPSSGFRGLSTVPDPNGSGEVLLAALEGDLCRVVRIDPNDGFRETLELDVIDFLHQQWGTRPTYAVAAYDDFTPVADAHGGAPRLLCGLGATYSTQLDTHPADAWVTDAWYLIRDPDGPRYTLGRVDDPQAPGTADLVAARTFAASPFAPDMMYVGGYDPNAKRCRQTAWVFSVSADAALAEWKR
;
A
#
# COMPACT_ATOMS: atom_id res chain seq x y z
N MET A 1 -22.27 -42.21 -8.61
CA MET A 1 -22.29 -40.74 -8.41
C MET A 1 -22.09 -40.50 -6.92
N ASN A 2 -21.23 -39.57 -6.51
CA ASN A 2 -20.93 -39.39 -5.09
C ASN A 2 -22.13 -38.72 -4.41
N ARG A 3 -22.96 -39.54 -3.77
CA ARG A 3 -24.01 -39.06 -2.87
C ARG A 3 -23.34 -38.54 -1.62
N ILE A 4 -23.73 -37.35 -1.18
CA ILE A 4 -23.25 -36.78 0.06
C ILE A 4 -24.17 -37.26 1.19
N ASP A 5 -23.62 -38.03 2.12
CA ASP A 5 -24.31 -38.48 3.34
C ASP A 5 -24.25 -37.41 4.44
N ALA A 6 -24.41 -36.13 4.08
CA ALA A 6 -24.52 -35.02 5.02
C ALA A 6 -26.00 -34.79 5.33
N ALA A 7 -26.31 -34.65 6.61
CA ALA A 7 -27.65 -34.23 7.03
C ALA A 7 -27.85 -32.76 6.66
N LEU A 8 -28.52 -32.50 5.53
CA LEU A 8 -29.04 -31.18 5.22
C LEU A 8 -30.18 -30.85 6.19
N ASP A 9 -30.25 -29.59 6.62
CA ASP A 9 -31.36 -29.12 7.46
C ASP A 9 -32.68 -29.20 6.67
N PRO A 10 -33.65 -30.03 7.09
CA PRO A 10 -34.94 -30.15 6.42
C PRO A 10 -35.72 -28.83 6.36
N VAL A 11 -35.48 -27.91 7.30
CA VAL A 11 -36.13 -26.59 7.33
C VAL A 11 -35.64 -25.76 6.15
N LEU A 12 -34.33 -25.74 5.86
CA LEU A 12 -33.78 -24.97 4.74
C LEU A 12 -34.31 -25.47 3.38
N ILE A 13 -34.52 -26.80 3.26
CA ILE A 13 -35.11 -27.41 2.06
C ILE A 13 -36.59 -27.05 1.96
N ALA A 14 -37.35 -27.19 3.06
CA ALA A 14 -38.77 -26.82 3.07
C ALA A 14 -38.98 -25.34 2.73
N ASP A 15 -38.14 -24.46 3.27
CA ASP A 15 -38.15 -23.02 2.96
C ASP A 15 -37.87 -22.77 1.49
N ALA A 16 -36.90 -23.47 0.90
CA ALA A 16 -36.61 -23.35 -0.53
C ALA A 16 -37.79 -23.77 -1.41
N TYR A 17 -38.49 -24.86 -1.06
CA TYR A 17 -39.69 -25.30 -1.77
C TYR A 17 -40.87 -24.34 -1.59
N ALA A 18 -40.96 -23.69 -0.42
CA ALA A 18 -42.03 -22.74 -0.11
C ALA A 18 -41.85 -21.36 -0.74
N ARG A 19 -40.69 -21.07 -1.36
CA ARG A 19 -40.42 -19.76 -1.97
C ARG A 19 -41.40 -19.45 -3.09
N PRO A 20 -41.95 -18.23 -3.13
CA PRO A 20 -42.80 -17.80 -4.23
C PRO A 20 -41.99 -17.74 -5.53
N VAL A 21 -42.61 -18.21 -6.61
CA VAL A 21 -42.18 -18.02 -8.00
C VAL A 21 -43.02 -16.94 -8.65
N TYR A 22 -44.33 -16.94 -8.38
CA TYR A 22 -45.27 -15.95 -8.89
C TYR A 22 -46.40 -15.77 -7.89
N ARG A 23 -46.79 -14.52 -7.63
CA ARG A 23 -47.93 -14.22 -6.76
C ARG A 23 -48.74 -13.02 -7.25
N ASP A 24 -50.04 -13.21 -7.40
CA ASP A 24 -51.03 -12.16 -7.64
C ASP A 24 -52.26 -12.36 -6.74
N ASP A 25 -53.33 -11.60 -6.95
CA ASP A 25 -54.58 -11.71 -6.15
C ASP A 25 -55.28 -13.08 -6.25
N ARG A 26 -54.89 -13.93 -7.22
CA ARG A 26 -55.57 -15.18 -7.60
C ARG A 26 -54.65 -16.40 -7.59
N HIS A 27 -53.33 -16.21 -7.58
CA HIS A 27 -52.33 -17.25 -7.73
C HIS A 27 -51.19 -17.05 -6.72
N ASP A 28 -50.74 -18.14 -6.10
CA ASP A 28 -49.54 -18.22 -5.25
C ASP A 28 -48.79 -19.48 -5.68
N VAL A 29 -47.89 -19.35 -6.66
CA VAL A 29 -47.09 -20.46 -7.19
C VAL A 29 -45.75 -20.46 -6.48
N ARG A 30 -45.34 -21.62 -5.98
CA ARG A 30 -44.09 -21.82 -5.25
C ARG A 30 -43.13 -22.70 -6.01
N VAL A 31 -41.86 -22.69 -5.62
CA VAL A 31 -40.81 -23.54 -6.21
C VAL A 31 -41.21 -25.01 -6.17
N GLY A 32 -41.79 -25.48 -5.07
CA GLY A 32 -42.29 -26.85 -4.93
C GLY A 32 -43.33 -27.23 -5.99
N ASP A 33 -44.28 -26.33 -6.28
CA ASP A 33 -45.31 -26.56 -7.30
C ASP A 33 -44.68 -26.72 -8.70
N VAL A 34 -43.65 -25.92 -9.01
CA VAL A 34 -42.89 -26.02 -10.26
C VAL A 34 -42.16 -27.35 -10.35
N ILE A 35 -41.48 -27.76 -9.27
CA ILE A 35 -40.76 -29.03 -9.21
C ILE A 35 -41.73 -30.20 -9.43
N GLU A 36 -42.85 -30.24 -8.70
CA GLU A 36 -43.85 -31.29 -8.79
C GLU A 36 -44.44 -31.39 -10.21
N LEU A 37 -44.75 -30.26 -10.83
CA LEU A 37 -45.28 -30.21 -12.19
C LEU A 37 -44.30 -30.80 -13.21
N LEU A 38 -43.01 -30.42 -13.13
CA LEU A 38 -41.99 -30.91 -14.06
C LEU A 38 -41.68 -32.39 -13.81
N GLN A 39 -41.66 -32.84 -12.56
CA GLN A 39 -41.53 -34.26 -12.21
C GLN A 39 -42.70 -35.10 -12.71
N ALA A 40 -43.94 -34.60 -12.61
CA ALA A 40 -45.13 -35.26 -13.14
C ALA A 40 -45.09 -35.39 -14.67
N ALA A 41 -44.39 -34.49 -15.36
CA ALA A 41 -44.10 -34.58 -16.79
C ALA A 41 -42.97 -35.57 -17.15
N GLY A 42 -42.39 -36.26 -16.16
CA GLY A 42 -41.36 -37.27 -16.33
C GLY A 42 -39.93 -36.73 -16.35
N MET A 43 -39.72 -35.45 -16.03
CA MET A 43 -38.39 -34.83 -16.00
C MET A 43 -37.71 -35.08 -14.65
N ARG A 44 -36.39 -35.28 -14.65
CA ARG A 44 -35.59 -35.16 -13.42
C ARG A 44 -35.33 -33.69 -13.16
N VAL A 45 -35.52 -33.28 -11.91
CA VAL A 45 -35.38 -31.89 -11.48
C VAL A 45 -34.35 -31.84 -10.37
N PHE A 46 -33.38 -30.93 -10.50
CA PHE A 46 -32.34 -30.69 -9.52
C PHE A 46 -32.38 -29.23 -9.06
N ILE A 47 -32.19 -28.99 -7.77
CA ILE A 47 -31.79 -27.66 -7.28
C ILE A 47 -30.27 -27.58 -7.36
N VAL A 48 -29.73 -26.55 -7.98
CA VAL A 48 -28.30 -26.45 -8.33
C VAL A 48 -27.68 -25.13 -7.89
N GLY A 49 -26.34 -25.04 -7.94
CA GLY A 49 -25.63 -23.77 -7.78
C GLY A 49 -25.40 -23.36 -6.32
N GLY A 50 -25.76 -22.12 -5.98
CA GLY A 50 -25.46 -21.51 -4.69
C GLY A 50 -26.27 -22.08 -3.53
N ALA A 51 -27.56 -22.40 -3.74
CA ALA A 51 -28.42 -22.85 -2.64
C ALA A 51 -27.95 -24.17 -1.99
N PRO A 52 -27.63 -25.24 -2.74
CA PRO A 52 -27.13 -26.46 -2.10
C PRO A 52 -25.79 -26.28 -1.38
N ARG A 53 -24.92 -25.38 -1.87
CA ARG A 53 -23.68 -24.98 -1.17
C ARG A 53 -23.99 -24.30 0.16
N ASP A 54 -24.93 -23.36 0.16
CA ASP A 54 -25.28 -22.58 1.35
C ASP A 54 -25.95 -23.46 2.42
N TRP A 55 -26.77 -24.45 2.00
CA TRP A 55 -27.35 -25.43 2.93
C TRP A 55 -26.31 -26.28 3.65
N LEU A 56 -25.20 -26.64 2.98
CA LEU A 56 -24.10 -27.38 3.60
C LEU A 56 -23.42 -26.62 4.76
N VAL A 57 -23.53 -25.29 4.79
CA VAL A 57 -23.00 -24.43 5.85
C VAL A 57 -24.10 -23.83 6.73
N GLY A 58 -25.32 -24.36 6.65
CA GLY A 58 -26.46 -23.96 7.48
C GLY A 58 -27.02 -22.57 7.15
N GLN A 59 -26.81 -22.08 5.94
CA GLN A 59 -27.30 -20.78 5.47
C GLN A 59 -28.52 -20.95 4.55
N PRO A 60 -29.49 -20.03 4.59
CA PRO A 60 -30.54 -19.99 3.57
C PRO A 60 -29.90 -19.63 2.22
N GLY A 61 -30.08 -20.48 1.21
CA GLY A 61 -29.61 -20.19 -0.14
C GLY A 61 -30.33 -18.97 -0.72
N ASN A 62 -29.62 -17.95 -1.20
CA ASN A 62 -30.26 -16.68 -1.60
C ASN A 62 -31.13 -16.78 -2.86
N ASP A 63 -30.71 -17.58 -3.84
CA ASP A 63 -31.42 -17.81 -5.10
C ASP A 63 -31.64 -19.32 -5.31
N ILE A 64 -32.80 -19.71 -5.84
CA ILE A 64 -33.11 -21.11 -6.18
C ILE A 64 -33.10 -21.28 -7.69
N ASP A 65 -32.08 -21.99 -8.19
CA ASP A 65 -31.97 -22.37 -9.59
C ASP A 65 -32.34 -23.84 -9.78
N LEU A 66 -33.19 -24.11 -10.76
CA LEU A 66 -33.56 -25.47 -11.16
C LEU A 66 -32.74 -25.91 -12.38
N CYS A 67 -32.49 -27.21 -12.47
CA CYS A 67 -31.90 -27.86 -13.63
C CYS A 67 -32.67 -29.12 -13.99
N VAL A 68 -32.94 -29.35 -15.27
CA VAL A 68 -33.68 -30.52 -15.77
C VAL A 68 -32.91 -31.31 -16.81
N ASP A 69 -33.21 -32.60 -16.94
CA ASP A 69 -32.66 -33.49 -17.97
C ASP A 69 -33.43 -33.47 -19.31
N ALA A 70 -34.29 -32.47 -19.49
CA ALA A 70 -35.15 -32.28 -20.66
C ALA A 70 -34.85 -30.95 -21.38
N ALA A 71 -35.48 -30.74 -22.55
CA ALA A 71 -35.34 -29.46 -23.24
C ALA A 71 -36.09 -28.36 -22.48
N ALA A 72 -35.52 -27.14 -22.48
CA ALA A 72 -36.17 -25.97 -21.88
C ALA A 72 -37.54 -25.70 -22.52
N ASP A 73 -37.72 -25.98 -23.81
CA ASP A 73 -39.01 -25.81 -24.49
C ASP A 73 -40.08 -26.77 -23.95
N ASP A 74 -39.69 -27.98 -23.56
CA ASP A 74 -40.61 -28.95 -22.95
C ASP A 74 -41.04 -28.46 -21.57
N ALA A 75 -40.11 -27.98 -20.75
CA ALA A 75 -40.43 -27.40 -19.45
C ALA A 75 -41.35 -26.18 -19.62
N LEU A 76 -41.06 -25.27 -20.56
CA LEU A 76 -41.88 -24.11 -20.86
C LEU A 76 -43.32 -24.50 -21.25
N LEU A 77 -43.46 -25.51 -22.10
CA LEU A 77 -44.75 -26.00 -22.54
C LEU A 77 -45.59 -26.46 -21.34
N ARG A 78 -45.00 -27.26 -20.44
CA ARG A 78 -45.69 -27.74 -19.23
C ARG A 78 -46.11 -26.62 -18.31
N LEU A 79 -45.24 -25.63 -18.09
CA LEU A 79 -45.56 -24.48 -17.24
C LEU A 79 -46.71 -23.65 -17.83
N ARG A 80 -46.72 -23.44 -19.15
CA ARG A 80 -47.81 -22.72 -19.85
C ARG A 80 -49.13 -23.50 -19.86
N GLU A 81 -49.09 -24.82 -19.98
CA GLU A 81 -50.27 -25.68 -19.91
C GLU A 81 -50.91 -25.64 -18.52
N ALA A 82 -50.10 -25.68 -17.46
CA ALA A 82 -50.58 -25.65 -16.08
C ALA A 82 -51.04 -24.26 -15.62
N TYR A 83 -50.40 -23.20 -16.13
CA TYR A 83 -50.65 -21.81 -15.70
C TYR A 83 -50.93 -20.87 -16.88
N PRO A 84 -51.97 -21.12 -17.70
CA PRO A 84 -52.24 -20.35 -18.92
C PRO A 84 -52.64 -18.89 -18.66
N ALA A 85 -53.07 -18.57 -17.43
CA ALA A 85 -53.48 -17.21 -17.04
C ALA A 85 -52.33 -16.35 -16.52
N ILE A 86 -51.12 -16.91 -16.34
CA ILE A 86 -49.95 -16.22 -15.77
C ILE A 86 -49.00 -15.83 -16.90
N ASP A 87 -49.02 -14.55 -17.31
CA ASP A 87 -48.08 -14.01 -18.30
C ASP A 87 -46.72 -13.68 -17.65
N GLY A 88 -45.97 -14.72 -17.28
CA GLY A 88 -44.73 -14.58 -16.52
C GLY A 88 -43.58 -15.49 -16.95
N VAL A 89 -43.82 -16.52 -17.75
CA VAL A 89 -42.76 -17.46 -18.19
C VAL A 89 -42.12 -16.96 -19.48
N ARG A 90 -40.88 -16.49 -19.38
CA ARG A 90 -40.10 -15.99 -20.52
C ARG A 90 -38.91 -16.89 -20.75
N MET A 91 -38.68 -17.32 -21.99
CA MET A 91 -37.38 -17.88 -22.34
C MET A 91 -36.34 -16.79 -22.20
N HIS A 92 -35.38 -17.00 -21.30
CA HIS A 92 -34.26 -16.10 -21.11
C HIS A 92 -33.06 -16.68 -21.85
N ASN A 93 -32.68 -16.09 -22.98
CA ASN A 93 -31.58 -16.59 -23.82
C ASN A 93 -31.82 -18.03 -24.34
N GLN A 94 -32.72 -18.17 -25.32
CA GLN A 94 -33.12 -19.46 -25.94
C GLN A 94 -31.95 -20.39 -26.29
N ARG A 95 -30.79 -19.82 -26.65
CA ARG A 95 -29.58 -20.58 -27.04
C ARG A 95 -28.92 -21.32 -25.87
N PHE A 96 -29.07 -20.81 -24.64
CA PHE A 96 -28.52 -21.44 -23.43
C PHE A 96 -29.48 -22.41 -22.74
N GLY A 97 -30.72 -22.49 -23.23
CA GLY A 97 -31.74 -23.35 -22.64
C GLY A 97 -32.14 -22.93 -21.23
N VAL A 98 -32.24 -21.61 -20.98
CA VAL A 98 -32.66 -21.06 -19.68
C VAL A 98 -34.06 -20.47 -19.80
N LEU A 99 -34.95 -20.88 -18.90
CA LEU A 99 -36.24 -20.24 -18.67
C LEU A 99 -36.14 -19.39 -17.42
N ARG A 100 -36.80 -18.23 -17.43
CA ARG A 100 -37.07 -17.49 -16.21
C ARG A 100 -38.57 -17.34 -16.04
N TRP A 101 -39.06 -17.69 -14.86
CA TRP A 101 -40.46 -17.52 -14.50
C TRP A 101 -40.59 -16.67 -13.25
N GLY A 102 -41.44 -15.65 -13.31
CA GLY A 102 -41.69 -14.70 -12.22
C GLY A 102 -41.06 -13.34 -12.50
N ASP A 103 -41.38 -12.37 -11.67
CA ASP A 103 -40.74 -11.06 -11.67
C ASP A 103 -39.79 -10.90 -10.47
N GLU A 104 -38.96 -9.86 -10.49
CA GLU A 104 -37.97 -9.61 -9.44
C GLU A 104 -38.61 -9.34 -8.07
N ALA A 105 -39.89 -8.91 -8.05
CA ALA A 105 -40.65 -8.67 -6.83
C ALA A 105 -41.14 -9.97 -6.15
N SER A 106 -41.35 -11.03 -6.94
CA SER A 106 -41.82 -12.34 -6.47
C SER A 106 -40.69 -13.34 -6.22
N GLY A 107 -39.43 -12.99 -6.49
CA GLY A 107 -38.26 -13.86 -6.30
C GLY A 107 -37.94 -14.72 -7.53
N GLY A 108 -38.97 -15.19 -8.25
CA GLY A 108 -38.84 -15.94 -9.50
C GLY A 108 -38.03 -17.25 -9.41
N VAL A 109 -37.93 -17.97 -10.52
CA VAL A 109 -37.10 -19.17 -10.65
C VAL A 109 -36.46 -19.26 -12.03
N ASP A 110 -35.16 -19.54 -12.07
CA ASP A 110 -34.45 -19.85 -13.30
C ASP A 110 -34.41 -21.38 -13.48
N ILE A 111 -34.83 -21.87 -14.64
CA ILE A 111 -34.86 -23.30 -14.99
C ILE A 111 -33.91 -23.54 -16.16
N ASN A 112 -32.84 -24.27 -15.90
CA ASN A 112 -31.80 -24.63 -16.86
C ASN A 112 -31.97 -26.07 -17.33
N MET A 113 -31.36 -26.43 -18.46
CA MET A 113 -31.13 -27.84 -18.82
C MET A 113 -29.73 -28.31 -18.41
N LEU A 114 -29.55 -29.61 -18.19
CA LEU A 114 -28.24 -30.23 -18.09
C LEU A 114 -27.52 -30.15 -19.43
N ARG A 115 -26.27 -29.69 -19.41
CA ARG A 115 -25.47 -29.40 -20.62
C ARG A 115 -24.15 -30.17 -20.63
N SER A 116 -23.52 -30.17 -21.80
CA SER A 116 -22.20 -30.77 -22.00
C SER A 116 -21.30 -29.83 -22.81
N TRP A 117 -20.03 -29.75 -22.44
CA TRP A 117 -19.03 -28.98 -23.18
C TRP A 117 -18.79 -29.57 -24.58
N LYS A 118 -19.22 -30.80 -24.82
CA LYS A 118 -19.19 -31.47 -26.13
C LYS A 118 -20.08 -30.76 -27.15
N ASP A 119 -21.13 -30.07 -26.69
CA ASP A 119 -22.09 -29.38 -27.56
C ASP A 119 -21.59 -28.05 -28.10
N ILE A 120 -20.52 -27.47 -27.54
CA ILE A 120 -19.92 -26.22 -28.03
C ILE A 120 -19.40 -26.44 -29.46
N ARG A 121 -19.82 -25.62 -30.43
CA ARG A 121 -19.49 -25.85 -31.86
C ARG A 121 -18.50 -24.86 -32.49
N ASN A 122 -18.53 -23.58 -32.13
CA ASN A 122 -17.82 -22.53 -32.89
C ASN A 122 -16.94 -21.60 -32.03
N ASP A 123 -16.27 -22.12 -31.01
CA ASP A 123 -15.50 -21.33 -30.02
C ASP A 123 -16.30 -20.16 -29.37
N ASP A 124 -17.63 -20.19 -29.55
CA ASP A 124 -18.57 -19.23 -29.04
C ASP A 124 -19.80 -19.93 -28.47
N MET A 125 -20.01 -19.71 -27.18
CA MET A 125 -21.17 -20.13 -26.42
C MET A 125 -22.48 -19.58 -27.03
N TRP A 126 -22.46 -18.38 -27.63
CA TRP A 126 -23.66 -17.73 -28.17
C TRP A 126 -24.15 -18.33 -29.48
N THR A 127 -23.34 -19.09 -30.21
CA THR A 127 -23.79 -19.78 -31.45
C THR A 127 -24.00 -21.28 -31.23
N THR A 128 -23.83 -21.73 -29.99
CA THR A 128 -24.01 -23.13 -29.58
C THR A 128 -25.49 -23.42 -29.33
N THR A 129 -25.96 -24.56 -29.84
CA THR A 129 -27.28 -25.12 -29.49
C THR A 129 -27.05 -26.33 -28.61
N PHE A 130 -27.39 -26.22 -27.33
CA PHE A 130 -27.32 -27.34 -26.40
C PHE A 130 -28.44 -28.35 -26.66
N VAL A 131 -28.16 -29.62 -26.39
CA VAL A 131 -29.15 -30.70 -26.37
C VAL A 131 -29.28 -31.23 -24.94
N PRO A 132 -30.46 -31.75 -24.54
CA PRO A 132 -30.63 -32.31 -23.21
C PRO A 132 -29.63 -33.43 -22.91
N ARG A 133 -29.03 -33.37 -21.72
CA ARG A 133 -28.06 -34.36 -21.22
C ARG A 133 -28.57 -35.01 -19.93
N ALA A 134 -27.99 -36.16 -19.57
CA ALA A 134 -28.28 -36.87 -18.33
C ALA A 134 -27.07 -37.03 -17.40
N ASP A 135 -25.86 -36.71 -17.89
CA ASP A 135 -24.62 -36.87 -17.12
C ASP A 135 -24.32 -35.60 -16.31
N LEU A 136 -24.40 -35.72 -14.98
CA LEU A 136 -24.10 -34.60 -14.08
C LEU A 136 -22.62 -34.24 -14.05
N VAL A 137 -21.70 -35.16 -14.38
CA VAL A 137 -20.27 -34.83 -14.46
C VAL A 137 -20.01 -33.90 -15.63
N GLU A 138 -20.66 -34.14 -16.77
CA GLU A 138 -20.55 -33.27 -17.94
C GLU A 138 -21.14 -31.87 -17.66
N ASP A 139 -22.27 -31.79 -16.96
CA ASP A 139 -22.85 -30.49 -16.56
C ASP A 139 -22.02 -29.80 -15.48
N ALA A 140 -21.47 -30.54 -14.51
CA ALA A 140 -20.60 -29.98 -13.48
C ALA A 140 -19.36 -29.31 -14.09
N GLN A 141 -18.79 -29.90 -15.14
CA GLN A 141 -17.68 -29.33 -15.90
C GLN A 141 -18.05 -28.08 -16.73
N MET A 142 -19.35 -27.76 -16.87
CA MET A 142 -19.82 -26.49 -17.43
C MET A 142 -19.86 -25.35 -16.39
N ARG A 143 -19.70 -25.68 -15.10
CA ARG A 143 -19.73 -24.72 -13.98
C ARG A 143 -18.34 -24.18 -13.70
N ASP A 144 -18.29 -23.08 -12.94
CA ASP A 144 -17.07 -22.38 -12.59
C ASP A 144 -16.23 -23.14 -11.57
N PHE A 145 -16.79 -23.36 -10.38
CA PHE A 145 -16.04 -23.85 -9.21
C PHE A 145 -16.69 -25.08 -8.59
N SER A 146 -15.87 -25.93 -7.99
CA SER A 146 -16.30 -27.12 -7.24
C SER A 146 -17.38 -26.78 -6.20
N VAL A 147 -17.19 -25.67 -5.48
CA VAL A 147 -18.12 -25.17 -4.46
C VAL A 147 -19.50 -24.77 -5.01
N ASN A 148 -19.67 -24.65 -6.32
CA ASN A 148 -20.95 -24.32 -6.97
C ASN A 148 -21.51 -25.49 -7.82
N ALA A 149 -20.90 -26.68 -7.73
CA ALA A 149 -21.20 -27.84 -8.57
C ALA A 149 -21.97 -28.95 -7.85
N PHE A 150 -22.86 -28.56 -6.94
CA PHE A 150 -23.75 -29.47 -6.22
C PHE A 150 -25.12 -29.56 -6.88
N TYR A 151 -25.75 -30.72 -6.75
CA TYR A 151 -27.07 -31.04 -7.29
C TYR A 151 -27.91 -31.70 -6.21
N TYR A 152 -28.97 -31.04 -5.78
CA TYR A 152 -29.98 -31.67 -4.93
C TYR A 152 -31.05 -32.30 -5.81
N ASP A 153 -31.07 -33.63 -5.87
CA ASP A 153 -32.08 -34.39 -6.63
C ASP A 153 -33.41 -34.33 -5.90
N CYS A 154 -34.38 -33.61 -6.48
CA CYS A 154 -35.70 -33.39 -5.90
C CYS A 154 -36.57 -34.65 -5.87
N ARG A 155 -36.19 -35.72 -6.59
CA ARG A 155 -36.93 -36.98 -6.59
C ARG A 155 -36.48 -37.86 -5.44
N ASP A 156 -35.17 -37.99 -5.28
CA ASP A 156 -34.56 -38.88 -4.28
C ASP A 156 -34.22 -38.16 -2.97
N ASN A 157 -34.46 -36.85 -2.90
CA ASN A 157 -34.11 -35.95 -1.79
C ASN A 157 -32.65 -36.13 -1.36
N ALA A 158 -31.75 -36.14 -2.33
CA ALA A 158 -30.35 -36.48 -2.15
C ALA A 158 -29.43 -35.40 -2.73
N LEU A 159 -28.45 -34.97 -1.94
CA LEU A 159 -27.39 -34.09 -2.42
C LEU A 159 -26.29 -34.89 -3.11
N LEU A 160 -25.89 -34.43 -4.29
CA LEU A 160 -24.93 -35.07 -5.17
C LEU A 160 -23.77 -34.11 -5.45
N ASP A 161 -22.54 -34.63 -5.35
CA ASP A 161 -21.31 -33.98 -5.81
C ASP A 161 -20.68 -34.84 -6.91
N PRO A 162 -20.98 -34.57 -8.19
CA PRO A 162 -20.51 -35.39 -9.30
C PRO A 162 -18.97 -35.49 -9.38
N LEU A 163 -18.24 -34.49 -8.90
CA LEU A 163 -16.78 -34.42 -8.99
C LEU A 163 -16.07 -34.88 -7.71
N GLY A 164 -16.79 -34.98 -6.59
CA GLY A 164 -16.30 -35.53 -5.32
C GLY A 164 -15.31 -34.65 -4.56
N CYS A 165 -15.11 -33.40 -4.97
CA CYS A 165 -14.20 -32.44 -4.33
C CYS A 165 -14.91 -31.22 -3.73
N GLY A 166 -16.20 -31.04 -4.00
CA GLY A 166 -16.93 -29.84 -3.61
C GLY A 166 -17.05 -29.71 -2.10
N ILE A 167 -17.34 -30.82 -1.40
CA ILE A 167 -17.57 -30.77 0.06
C ILE A 167 -16.33 -30.31 0.82
N ASP A 168 -15.16 -30.85 0.48
CA ASP A 168 -13.88 -30.49 1.09
C ASP A 168 -13.53 -29.03 0.79
N ASP A 169 -13.74 -28.60 -0.46
CA ASP A 169 -13.46 -27.23 -0.88
C ASP A 169 -14.40 -26.21 -0.19
N VAL A 170 -15.67 -26.55 0.06
CA VAL A 170 -16.60 -25.71 0.85
C VAL A 170 -16.14 -25.59 2.30
N GLN A 171 -15.80 -26.70 2.94
CA GLN A 171 -15.34 -26.71 4.33
C GLN A 171 -14.04 -25.94 4.51
N ALA A 172 -13.10 -26.08 3.57
CA ALA A 172 -11.81 -25.42 3.61
C ALA A 172 -11.80 -23.99 3.05
N LYS A 173 -12.95 -23.45 2.60
CA LYS A 173 -13.05 -22.18 1.85
C LYS A 173 -12.03 -22.10 0.71
N THR A 174 -11.88 -23.18 -0.02
CA THR A 174 -10.92 -23.32 -1.11
C THR A 174 -11.63 -23.17 -2.45
N LEU A 175 -11.06 -22.38 -3.35
CA LEU A 175 -11.58 -22.14 -4.69
C LEU A 175 -10.82 -23.00 -5.70
N ARG A 176 -11.53 -23.94 -6.31
CA ARG A 176 -11.01 -24.82 -7.35
C ARG A 176 -11.77 -24.61 -8.65
N LEU A 177 -11.02 -24.38 -9.74
CA LEU A 177 -11.58 -24.28 -11.07
C LEU A 177 -11.80 -25.69 -11.62
N ILE A 178 -13.06 -26.01 -11.95
CA ILE A 178 -13.46 -27.33 -12.49
C ILE A 178 -13.92 -27.25 -13.96
N THR A 179 -14.00 -26.04 -14.48
CA THR A 179 -14.54 -25.74 -15.80
C THR A 179 -13.71 -26.39 -16.90
N HIS A 180 -14.37 -27.07 -17.83
CA HIS A 180 -13.71 -27.63 -19.00
C HIS A 180 -13.11 -26.53 -19.89
N HIS A 181 -11.93 -26.76 -20.47
CA HIS A 181 -11.20 -25.75 -21.25
C HIS A 181 -12.03 -25.15 -22.40
N ARG A 182 -12.84 -25.96 -23.11
CA ARG A 182 -13.73 -25.44 -24.18
C ARG A 182 -14.69 -24.37 -23.67
N VAL A 183 -15.18 -24.50 -22.44
CA VAL A 183 -16.04 -23.48 -21.83
C VAL A 183 -15.21 -22.25 -21.48
N LEU A 184 -14.02 -22.46 -20.91
CA LEU A 184 -13.07 -21.38 -20.61
C LEU A 184 -12.63 -20.62 -21.86
N ASP A 185 -12.52 -21.26 -23.01
CA ASP A 185 -12.14 -20.63 -24.29
C ASP A 185 -13.23 -19.68 -24.80
N THR A 186 -14.49 -19.98 -24.48
CA THR A 186 -15.67 -19.19 -24.90
C THR A 186 -16.14 -18.15 -23.88
N SER A 187 -15.57 -18.13 -22.67
CA SER A 187 -16.03 -17.29 -21.56
C SER A 187 -14.92 -16.37 -21.04
N TYR A 188 -15.24 -15.09 -20.95
CA TYR A 188 -14.37 -14.05 -20.39
C TYR A 188 -14.69 -13.72 -18.93
N ARG A 189 -15.71 -14.35 -18.34
CA ARG A 189 -16.20 -14.01 -16.99
C ARG A 189 -15.45 -14.75 -15.88
N THR A 190 -14.69 -15.80 -16.22
CA THR A 190 -14.10 -16.71 -15.23
C THR A 190 -13.12 -15.98 -14.32
N SER A 191 -12.20 -15.18 -14.87
CA SER A 191 -11.27 -14.39 -14.05
C SER A 191 -11.99 -13.41 -13.11
N PHE A 192 -13.04 -12.73 -13.58
CA PHE A 192 -13.85 -11.84 -12.74
C PHE A 192 -14.53 -12.60 -11.60
N ARG A 193 -15.10 -13.78 -11.86
CA ARG A 193 -15.69 -14.61 -10.81
C ARG A 193 -14.64 -15.12 -9.83
N ILE A 194 -13.46 -15.54 -10.29
CA ILE A 194 -12.36 -15.94 -9.42
C ILE A 194 -12.03 -14.79 -8.45
N LEU A 195 -11.75 -13.62 -8.99
CA LEU A 195 -11.34 -12.46 -8.19
C LEU A 195 -12.43 -12.01 -7.21
N GLN A 196 -13.70 -12.18 -7.57
CA GLN A 196 -14.84 -11.96 -6.68
C GLN A 196 -14.82 -12.92 -5.48
N PHE A 197 -14.66 -14.23 -5.70
CA PHE A 197 -14.59 -15.22 -4.62
C PHE A 197 -13.34 -15.03 -3.74
N LEU A 198 -12.18 -14.70 -4.33
CA LEU A 198 -10.98 -14.37 -3.57
C LEU A 198 -11.18 -13.12 -2.68
N SER A 199 -11.96 -12.14 -3.15
CA SER A 199 -12.32 -10.94 -2.36
C SER A 199 -13.33 -11.23 -1.26
N ARG A 200 -13.95 -12.43 -1.24
CA ARG A 200 -14.80 -12.94 -0.15
C ARG A 200 -14.03 -13.84 0.83
N GLY A 201 -12.71 -13.97 0.66
CA GLY A 201 -11.84 -14.72 1.57
C GLY A 201 -11.65 -16.20 1.24
N TYR A 202 -11.95 -16.63 0.00
CA TYR A 202 -11.57 -17.96 -0.45
C TYR A 202 -10.07 -18.04 -0.77
N ALA A 203 -9.44 -19.19 -0.50
CA ALA A 203 -8.07 -19.49 -0.89
C ALA A 203 -8.02 -20.08 -2.31
N ALA A 204 -7.07 -19.65 -3.14
CA ALA A 204 -6.91 -20.17 -4.50
C ALA A 204 -6.17 -21.52 -4.51
N THR A 205 -6.62 -22.46 -5.33
CA THR A 205 -5.83 -23.65 -5.71
C THR A 205 -4.90 -23.34 -6.90
N ASP A 206 -3.97 -24.24 -7.20
CA ASP A 206 -3.08 -24.13 -8.38
C ASP A 206 -3.87 -23.98 -9.69
N SER A 207 -5.03 -24.65 -9.81
CA SER A 207 -5.90 -24.51 -10.99
C SER A 207 -6.40 -23.08 -11.20
N VAL A 208 -6.68 -22.37 -10.10
CA VAL A 208 -7.14 -20.99 -10.12
C VAL A 208 -5.99 -20.03 -10.43
N LEU A 209 -4.84 -20.23 -9.79
CA LEU A 209 -3.65 -19.43 -10.03
C LEU A 209 -3.18 -19.55 -11.48
N ALA A 210 -3.11 -20.77 -12.00
CA ALA A 210 -2.73 -21.03 -13.39
C ALA A 210 -3.72 -20.39 -14.39
N HIS A 211 -5.04 -20.41 -14.10
CA HIS A 211 -6.01 -19.73 -14.95
C HIS A 211 -5.81 -18.22 -14.97
N LEU A 212 -5.65 -17.58 -13.80
CA LEU A 212 -5.41 -16.15 -13.73
C LEU A 212 -4.11 -15.77 -14.46
N GLU A 213 -3.04 -16.53 -14.26
CA GLU A 213 -1.76 -16.30 -14.93
C GLU A 213 -1.86 -16.48 -16.46
N GLN A 214 -2.71 -17.37 -16.96
CA GLN A 214 -2.79 -17.63 -18.41
C GLN A 214 -3.85 -16.79 -19.12
N ARG A 215 -4.94 -16.41 -18.43
CA ARG A 215 -6.19 -15.97 -19.08
C ARG A 215 -6.76 -14.66 -18.55
N ALA A 216 -6.21 -14.08 -17.48
CA ALA A 216 -6.76 -12.84 -16.92
C ALA A 216 -6.79 -11.69 -17.94
N ASP A 217 -5.70 -11.45 -18.66
CA ASP A 217 -5.63 -10.41 -19.69
C ASP A 217 -6.66 -10.60 -20.80
N ARG A 218 -6.74 -11.81 -21.35
CA ARG A 218 -7.76 -12.19 -22.34
C ARG A 218 -9.18 -11.99 -21.81
N ASP A 219 -9.44 -12.40 -20.57
CA ASP A 219 -10.75 -12.28 -19.94
C ASP A 219 -11.12 -10.81 -19.71
N ILE A 220 -10.18 -9.97 -19.32
CA ILE A 220 -10.38 -8.52 -19.16
C ILE A 220 -10.71 -7.89 -20.50
N GLN A 221 -9.88 -8.12 -21.51
CA GLN A 221 -10.07 -7.57 -22.85
C GLN A 221 -11.39 -8.04 -23.48
N GLY A 222 -11.70 -9.34 -23.36
CA GLY A 222 -12.93 -9.93 -23.89
C GLY A 222 -14.20 -9.53 -23.11
N MET A 223 -14.06 -9.14 -21.84
CA MET A 223 -15.16 -8.53 -21.10
C MET A 223 -15.44 -7.10 -21.61
N GLY A 224 -14.41 -6.30 -21.89
CA GLY A 224 -14.57 -4.97 -22.50
C GLY A 224 -15.61 -4.11 -21.77
N GLU A 225 -16.54 -3.50 -22.52
CA GLU A 225 -17.64 -2.70 -21.95
C GLU A 225 -18.63 -3.52 -21.10
N ARG A 226 -18.66 -4.85 -21.24
CA ARG A 226 -19.60 -5.72 -20.48
C ARG A 226 -19.33 -5.69 -18.98
N ILE A 227 -18.15 -5.22 -18.56
CA ILE A 227 -17.80 -5.02 -17.15
C ILE A 227 -18.81 -4.08 -16.47
N HIS A 228 -19.30 -3.03 -17.17
CA HIS A 228 -20.30 -2.07 -16.65
C HIS A 228 -21.59 -2.71 -16.18
N ARG A 229 -22.02 -3.78 -16.85
CA ARG A 229 -23.22 -4.51 -16.44
C ARG A 229 -22.90 -5.62 -15.46
N TRP A 230 -21.71 -6.21 -15.57
CA TRP A 230 -21.35 -7.35 -14.75
C TRP A 230 -21.15 -6.97 -13.28
N ILE A 231 -20.42 -5.88 -13.01
CA ILE A 231 -20.06 -5.50 -11.64
C ILE A 231 -21.29 -5.21 -10.76
N PRO A 232 -22.22 -4.32 -11.12
CA PRO A 232 -23.36 -4.02 -10.25
C PRO A 232 -24.25 -5.24 -9.99
N ASN A 233 -24.33 -6.16 -10.94
CA ASN A 233 -25.21 -7.33 -10.88
C ASN A 233 -24.62 -8.53 -10.13
N HIS A 234 -23.31 -8.52 -9.87
CA HIS A 234 -22.63 -9.66 -9.23
C HIS A 234 -21.84 -9.23 -7.99
N LEU A 235 -21.45 -7.97 -7.87
CA LEU A 235 -20.55 -7.45 -6.84
C LEU A 235 -21.32 -6.67 -5.75
N HIS A 236 -22.19 -7.35 -5.02
CA HIS A 236 -22.84 -6.83 -3.80
C HIS A 236 -21.92 -6.92 -2.57
N LEU A 237 -20.64 -6.56 -2.75
CA LEU A 237 -19.62 -6.63 -1.70
C LEU A 237 -19.66 -5.38 -0.82
N GLU A 238 -19.12 -5.44 0.39
CA GLU A 238 -18.85 -4.21 1.17
C GLU A 238 -17.79 -3.33 0.48
N ASP A 239 -17.69 -2.05 0.82
CA ASP A 239 -16.79 -1.12 0.12
C ASP A 239 -15.32 -1.56 0.17
N ALA A 240 -14.89 -2.15 1.29
CA ALA A 240 -13.54 -2.72 1.43
C ALA A 240 -13.30 -3.90 0.47
N GLN A 241 -14.29 -4.78 0.32
CA GLN A 241 -14.24 -5.95 -0.56
C GLN A 241 -14.36 -5.55 -2.05
N ARG A 242 -15.13 -4.50 -2.37
CA ARG A 242 -15.17 -3.89 -3.72
C ARG A 242 -13.82 -3.30 -4.11
N ALA A 243 -13.17 -2.59 -3.17
CA ALA A 243 -11.82 -2.06 -3.39
C ALA A 243 -10.81 -3.20 -3.61
N GLN A 244 -10.88 -4.27 -2.80
CA GLN A 244 -10.03 -5.45 -2.97
C GLN A 244 -10.24 -6.13 -4.33
N PHE A 245 -11.49 -6.28 -4.77
CA PHE A 245 -11.84 -6.83 -6.08
C PHE A 245 -11.22 -6.03 -7.22
N ARG A 246 -11.37 -4.69 -7.19
CA ARG A 246 -10.77 -3.78 -8.17
C ARG A 246 -9.24 -3.91 -8.17
N ARG A 247 -8.59 -3.88 -7.00
CA ARG A 247 -7.12 -4.04 -6.89
C ARG A 247 -6.65 -5.35 -7.53
N ARG A 248 -7.32 -6.46 -7.23
CA ARG A 248 -6.97 -7.77 -7.80
C ARG A 248 -7.16 -7.81 -9.32
N LEU A 249 -8.17 -7.12 -9.87
CA LEU A 249 -8.36 -7.01 -11.33
C LEU A 249 -7.18 -6.32 -12.00
N TYR A 250 -6.75 -5.18 -11.47
CA TYR A 250 -5.59 -4.46 -11.99
C TYR A 250 -4.29 -5.25 -11.83
N ALA A 251 -4.10 -5.96 -10.71
CA ALA A 251 -2.89 -6.77 -10.48
C ALA A 251 -2.71 -7.93 -11.49
N HIS A 252 -3.78 -8.38 -12.14
CA HIS A 252 -3.72 -9.44 -13.15
C HIS A 252 -3.90 -8.91 -14.58
N ALA A 253 -3.95 -7.57 -14.76
CA ALA A 253 -3.92 -6.91 -16.06
C ALA A 253 -2.47 -6.57 -16.42
N ARG A 254 -1.78 -7.48 -17.12
CA ARG A 254 -0.36 -7.32 -17.48
C ARG A 254 -0.17 -6.70 -18.86
N GLU A 255 -1.18 -6.76 -19.72
CA GLU A 255 -1.15 -6.17 -21.06
C GLU A 255 -1.74 -4.74 -21.07
N PRO A 256 -1.15 -3.80 -21.84
CA PRO A 256 -1.67 -2.44 -21.96
C PRO A 256 -3.13 -2.37 -22.42
N ALA A 257 -3.56 -3.29 -23.31
CA ALA A 257 -4.94 -3.36 -23.77
C ALA A 257 -5.92 -3.74 -22.64
N SER A 258 -5.51 -4.63 -21.73
CA SER A 258 -6.28 -5.00 -20.54
C SER A 258 -6.45 -3.80 -19.60
N LEU A 259 -5.37 -3.06 -19.35
CA LEU A 259 -5.39 -1.87 -18.51
C LEU A 259 -6.33 -0.79 -19.09
N ALA A 260 -6.26 -0.53 -20.40
CA ALA A 260 -7.15 0.42 -21.07
C ALA A 260 -8.64 0.06 -20.92
N VAL A 261 -8.97 -1.24 -20.95
CA VAL A 261 -10.35 -1.70 -20.70
C VAL A 261 -10.78 -1.43 -19.27
N LEU A 262 -9.93 -1.72 -18.28
CA LEU A 262 -10.26 -1.45 -16.87
C LEU A 262 -10.38 0.04 -16.58
N ASP A 263 -9.52 0.84 -17.18
CA ASP A 263 -9.47 2.29 -17.02
C ASP A 263 -10.69 3.00 -17.59
N SER A 264 -11.16 2.59 -18.77
CA SER A 264 -12.41 3.09 -19.33
C SER A 264 -13.61 2.71 -18.45
N HIS A 265 -13.56 1.53 -17.82
CA HIS A 265 -14.66 1.00 -17.04
C HIS A 265 -14.80 1.62 -15.64
N PHE A 266 -13.74 1.60 -14.86
CA PHE A 266 -13.77 2.01 -13.45
C PHE A 266 -13.71 3.53 -13.25
N GLN A 267 -13.80 4.30 -14.35
CA GLN A 267 -13.33 5.67 -14.38
C GLN A 267 -11.95 5.71 -13.69
N ARG A 268 -10.90 5.33 -14.42
CA ARG A 268 -9.83 6.31 -14.44
C ARG A 268 -10.53 7.56 -14.93
N ASN A 269 -10.68 8.52 -14.03
CA ASN A 269 -11.02 9.86 -14.41
C ASN A 269 -10.20 10.16 -15.67
N PRO A 270 -10.79 10.53 -16.81
CA PRO A 270 -10.00 11.05 -17.93
C PRO A 270 -9.19 12.29 -17.52
N LEU A 271 -9.45 12.83 -16.31
CA LEU A 271 -8.60 13.71 -15.52
C LEU A 271 -7.50 12.94 -14.72
N MET A 272 -6.86 11.94 -15.34
CA MET A 272 -5.61 11.32 -14.86
C MET A 272 -4.61 11.07 -16.00
N ASP A 273 -4.93 11.51 -17.22
CA ASP A 273 -3.93 11.73 -18.28
C ASP A 273 -4.44 12.74 -19.33
N GLY A 274 -5.22 13.72 -18.85
CA GLY A 274 -5.73 14.85 -19.63
C GLY A 274 -4.87 16.11 -19.50
N SER A 275 -3.74 16.05 -18.79
CA SER A 275 -2.71 17.05 -19.00
C SER A 275 -1.97 16.64 -20.27
N THR A 276 -2.16 17.38 -21.35
CA THR A 276 -1.01 17.56 -22.24
C THR A 276 0.11 18.03 -21.32
N PRO A 277 1.24 17.33 -21.19
CA PRO A 277 2.30 17.79 -20.31
C PRO A 277 2.63 19.19 -20.76
N THR A 278 2.33 20.20 -19.93
CA THR A 278 3.07 21.45 -19.98
C THR A 278 4.49 21.07 -19.63
N ALA A 279 5.25 20.66 -20.65
CA ALA A 279 6.66 20.27 -20.60
C ALA A 279 7.07 19.65 -19.25
N ALA A 280 6.61 18.43 -18.95
CA ALA A 280 6.91 17.77 -17.67
C ALA A 280 8.43 17.53 -17.51
N ALA A 281 9.11 18.42 -16.79
CA ALA A 281 9.77 18.10 -15.52
C ALA A 281 9.95 16.57 -15.27
N SER A 282 10.90 15.92 -15.93
CA SER A 282 11.06 14.47 -15.82
C SER A 282 11.97 14.10 -14.66
N PHE A 283 11.38 13.57 -13.58
CA PHE A 283 12.13 12.79 -12.61
C PHE A 283 12.84 11.65 -13.33
N ARG A 284 14.15 11.52 -13.10
CA ARG A 284 14.98 10.46 -13.70
C ARG A 284 15.48 9.54 -12.61
N ARG A 285 15.12 8.27 -12.67
CA ARG A 285 15.63 7.25 -11.74
C ARG A 285 17.15 7.14 -11.92
N VAL A 286 17.90 7.32 -10.83
CA VAL A 286 19.38 7.26 -10.81
C VAL A 286 19.91 6.17 -9.88
N PHE A 287 19.05 5.58 -9.04
CA PHE A 287 19.39 4.44 -8.19
C PHE A 287 18.17 3.55 -7.97
N GLN A 288 18.41 2.25 -7.93
CA GLN A 288 17.49 1.22 -7.44
C GLN A 288 18.32 0.20 -6.66
N ALA A 289 17.87 -0.23 -5.49
CA ALA A 289 18.54 -1.29 -4.76
C ALA A 289 18.56 -2.61 -5.56
N GLY A 290 19.62 -3.39 -5.38
CA GLY A 290 19.91 -4.59 -6.18
C GLY A 290 21.00 -4.39 -7.23
N LEU A 291 21.46 -3.15 -7.43
CA LEU A 291 22.61 -2.85 -8.28
C LEU A 291 23.90 -3.44 -7.69
N THR A 292 24.84 -3.78 -8.55
CA THR A 292 26.20 -4.16 -8.16
C THR A 292 27.16 -3.09 -8.66
N ASP A 293 28.07 -2.62 -7.82
CA ASP A 293 29.06 -1.63 -8.22
C ASP A 293 30.20 -2.25 -9.05
N ALA A 294 31.11 -1.40 -9.53
CA ALA A 294 32.22 -1.82 -10.40
C ALA A 294 33.17 -2.84 -9.76
N ASP A 295 33.23 -2.89 -8.42
CA ASP A 295 34.05 -3.83 -7.65
C ASP A 295 33.29 -5.11 -7.27
N GLY A 296 32.07 -5.29 -7.81
CA GLY A 296 31.24 -6.47 -7.56
C GLY A 296 30.48 -6.42 -6.23
N GLN A 297 30.42 -5.27 -5.54
CA GLN A 297 29.70 -5.15 -4.27
C GLN A 297 28.22 -4.83 -4.50
N LEU A 298 27.35 -5.54 -3.78
CA LEU A 298 25.90 -5.32 -3.84
C LEU A 298 25.51 -4.03 -3.11
N LEU A 299 24.83 -3.14 -3.81
CA LEU A 299 24.10 -1.99 -3.27
C LEU A 299 22.63 -2.37 -3.08
N GLY A 300 22.27 -2.79 -1.86
CA GLY A 300 20.92 -3.27 -1.58
C GLY A 300 20.13 -2.32 -0.68
N GLY A 301 19.25 -2.90 0.12
CA GLY A 301 18.46 -2.17 1.10
C GLY A 301 16.99 -1.98 0.73
N THR A 302 16.22 -1.69 1.77
CA THR A 302 14.78 -1.49 1.75
C THR A 302 14.42 -0.02 1.56
N GLU A 303 15.12 0.88 2.26
CA GLU A 303 14.79 2.31 2.33
C GLU A 303 16.03 3.16 2.05
N VAL A 304 15.86 4.28 1.34
CA VAL A 304 16.82 5.40 1.43
C VAL A 304 16.35 6.31 2.56
N LEU A 305 17.14 6.39 3.64
CA LEU A 305 16.79 7.19 4.82
C LEU A 305 17.27 8.63 4.71
N HIS A 306 18.47 8.83 4.17
CA HIS A 306 19.12 10.13 4.09
C HIS A 306 19.85 10.24 2.75
N LEU A 307 19.69 11.39 2.09
CA LEU A 307 20.54 11.85 1.00
C LEU A 307 21.35 13.04 1.52
N VAL A 308 22.68 12.94 1.47
CA VAL A 308 23.58 13.93 2.09
C VAL A 308 24.62 14.38 1.07
N PRO A 309 24.54 15.62 0.56
CA PRO A 309 25.61 16.25 -0.18
C PRO A 309 26.81 16.49 0.74
N HIS A 310 27.99 16.03 0.35
CA HIS A 310 29.21 16.20 1.13
C HIS A 310 30.42 16.33 0.21
N ARG A 311 31.09 17.48 0.27
CA ARG A 311 32.31 17.82 -0.51
C ARG A 311 32.22 17.45 -2.00
N GLY A 312 31.15 17.88 -2.66
CA GLY A 312 30.95 17.67 -4.11
C GLY A 312 30.45 16.28 -4.50
N ARG A 313 30.13 15.41 -3.52
CA ARG A 313 29.57 14.07 -3.73
C ARG A 313 28.21 13.95 -3.07
N LEU A 314 27.42 12.97 -3.50
CA LEU A 314 26.13 12.66 -2.90
C LEU A 314 26.20 11.29 -2.21
N PHE A 315 25.91 11.24 -0.91
CA PHE A 315 25.86 10.00 -0.16
C PHE A 315 24.41 9.61 0.13
N ALA A 316 24.14 8.30 0.12
CA ALA A 316 22.83 7.73 0.45
C ALA A 316 22.96 6.71 1.58
N SER A 317 22.12 6.84 2.59
CA SER A 317 21.97 5.83 3.64
C SER A 317 20.93 4.79 3.24
N LEU A 318 21.34 3.53 3.10
CA LEU A 318 20.50 2.39 2.74
C LEU A 318 20.22 1.53 3.97
N SER A 319 18.94 1.36 4.34
CA SER A 319 18.53 0.51 5.48
C SER A 319 18.14 -0.91 5.04
N TYR A 320 18.10 -1.87 5.97
CA TYR A 320 17.66 -3.25 5.73
C TYR A 320 16.50 -3.66 6.66
N LYS A 321 15.57 -2.75 6.89
CA LYS A 321 14.39 -3.01 7.72
C LYS A 321 13.40 -3.93 7.00
N LEU A 322 12.85 -4.93 7.71
CA LEU A 322 11.82 -5.86 7.20
C LEU A 322 12.19 -6.55 5.87
N ASN A 323 13.49 -6.71 5.60
CA ASN A 323 13.97 -7.34 4.38
C ASN A 323 13.58 -8.84 4.34
N ASP A 324 13.08 -9.33 3.20
CA ASP A 324 12.74 -10.75 3.03
C ASP A 324 13.99 -11.60 2.75
N TYR A 325 14.56 -12.13 3.84
CA TYR A 325 15.83 -12.85 3.83
C TYR A 325 15.78 -14.16 3.05
N ARG A 326 16.85 -14.45 2.30
CA ARG A 326 17.15 -15.78 1.75
C ARG A 326 18.56 -16.24 2.16
N PRO A 327 18.81 -17.56 2.28
CA PRO A 327 20.12 -18.09 2.68
C PRO A 327 21.29 -17.76 1.74
N ASP A 328 21.00 -17.39 0.49
CA ASP A 328 21.94 -17.00 -0.57
C ASP A 328 22.26 -15.50 -0.59
N ASP A 329 21.60 -14.69 0.26
CA ASP A 329 21.88 -13.27 0.43
C ASP A 329 22.94 -13.11 1.56
N PRO A 330 24.16 -12.62 1.26
CA PRO A 330 25.14 -12.36 2.31
C PRO A 330 24.53 -11.41 3.34
N ASN A 331 24.82 -11.68 4.61
CA ASN A 331 24.15 -11.07 5.75
C ASN A 331 24.52 -9.59 5.92
N ASN A 332 23.98 -8.72 5.07
CA ASN A 332 24.36 -7.31 4.97
C ASN A 332 23.51 -6.47 5.94
N GLY A 333 24.17 -5.70 6.80
CA GLY A 333 23.54 -4.62 7.54
C GLY A 333 23.30 -3.40 6.65
N ALA A 334 22.99 -2.26 7.28
CA ALA A 334 22.89 -0.97 6.62
C ALA A 334 24.13 -0.68 5.77
N GLN A 335 23.95 0.13 4.74
CA GLN A 335 25.02 0.54 3.84
C GLN A 335 25.01 2.05 3.66
N ILE A 336 26.17 2.59 3.31
CA ILE A 336 26.33 3.95 2.81
C ILE A 336 26.80 3.81 1.37
N ALA A 337 26.00 4.30 0.43
CA ALA A 337 26.36 4.39 -0.97
C ALA A 337 26.78 5.82 -1.31
N VAL A 338 27.57 5.99 -2.36
CA VAL A 338 28.02 7.31 -2.82
C VAL A 338 27.98 7.40 -4.34
N LEU A 339 27.63 8.59 -4.81
CA LEU A 339 27.68 9.02 -6.19
C LEU A 339 28.71 10.16 -6.29
N ASP A 340 29.78 9.96 -7.06
CA ASP A 340 30.86 10.94 -7.18
C ASP A 340 30.61 12.01 -8.25
N ARG A 341 29.71 11.75 -9.21
CA ARG A 341 29.32 12.67 -10.30
C ARG A 341 27.92 12.33 -10.82
N ALA A 342 27.21 13.31 -11.36
CA ALA A 342 25.79 13.19 -11.73
C ALA A 342 25.46 12.11 -12.78
N ASP A 343 26.43 11.73 -13.63
CA ASP A 343 26.33 10.73 -14.68
C ASP A 343 27.15 9.45 -14.39
N GLY A 344 27.68 9.35 -13.17
CA GLY A 344 28.48 8.20 -12.73
C GLY A 344 27.63 7.08 -12.13
N ASP A 345 28.31 5.99 -11.81
CA ASP A 345 27.72 4.86 -11.11
C ASP A 345 27.76 5.06 -9.60
N TRP A 346 26.74 4.54 -8.91
CA TRP A 346 26.77 4.43 -7.46
C TRP A 346 27.76 3.35 -7.03
N ARG A 347 28.48 3.60 -5.94
CA ARG A 347 29.40 2.64 -5.33
C ARG A 347 29.21 2.52 -3.82
N LEU A 348 29.65 1.40 -3.26
CA LEU A 348 29.59 1.17 -1.82
C LEU A 348 30.69 1.99 -1.13
N ALA A 349 30.30 2.88 -0.21
CA ALA A 349 31.23 3.68 0.60
C ALA A 349 31.52 3.04 1.97
N HIS A 350 30.51 2.41 2.57
CA HIS A 350 30.64 1.71 3.84
C HIS A 350 29.52 0.67 4.00
N ALA A 351 29.82 -0.45 4.66
CA ALA A 351 28.84 -1.48 4.96
C ALA A 351 28.96 -1.90 6.42
N TYR A 352 27.79 -2.16 7.02
CA TYR A 352 27.70 -2.59 8.41
C TYR A 352 27.34 -4.06 8.53
N GLU A 353 27.65 -4.65 9.68
CA GLU A 353 27.15 -5.98 10.06
C GLU A 353 25.63 -5.97 10.23
N ARG A 354 24.99 -7.13 10.05
CA ARG A 354 23.52 -7.31 10.14
C ARG A 354 22.85 -6.74 11.40
N VAL A 355 23.54 -6.73 12.54
CA VAL A 355 23.02 -6.15 13.80
C VAL A 355 22.71 -4.65 13.67
N HIS A 356 23.27 -4.00 12.65
CA HIS A 356 23.04 -2.63 12.27
C HIS A 356 22.13 -2.56 11.05
N TRP A 357 20.84 -2.31 11.24
CA TRP A 357 19.82 -2.43 10.18
C TRP A 357 19.35 -1.08 9.64
N ARG A 358 19.73 0.04 10.27
CA ARG A 358 19.61 1.41 9.77
C ARG A 358 20.90 2.16 10.05
N THR A 359 21.15 3.23 9.31
CA THR A 359 22.16 4.22 9.66
C THR A 359 21.59 5.63 9.50
N THR A 360 21.84 6.52 10.45
CA THR A 360 21.64 7.96 10.25
C THR A 360 22.88 8.51 9.57
N LEU A 361 22.73 9.53 8.72
CA LEU A 361 23.82 10.14 7.97
C LEU A 361 23.65 11.66 7.96
N GLU A 362 24.72 12.42 8.22
CA GLU A 362 24.70 13.90 8.22
C GLU A 362 26.08 14.46 7.87
N SER A 363 26.13 15.60 7.17
CA SER A 363 27.37 16.32 6.91
C SER A 363 27.48 17.52 7.84
N VAL A 364 28.34 17.44 8.85
CA VAL A 364 28.56 18.53 9.81
C VAL A 364 29.78 19.34 9.40
N THR A 365 29.76 20.66 9.65
CA THR A 365 30.90 21.54 9.34
C THR A 365 31.28 22.34 10.56
N PHE A 366 32.52 22.15 11.02
CA PHE A 366 33.10 22.93 12.09
C PHE A 366 33.85 24.15 11.53
N THR A 367 33.63 25.29 12.14
CA THR A 367 34.36 26.55 11.92
C THR A 367 35.26 26.91 13.10
N ARG A 368 35.15 26.16 14.20
CA ARG A 368 35.90 26.39 15.44
C ARG A 368 36.46 25.09 16.01
N ASP A 369 37.58 25.21 16.72
CA ASP A 369 38.14 24.11 17.51
C ASP A 369 37.38 23.88 18.83
N GLY A 370 37.76 22.83 19.56
CA GLY A 370 37.19 22.50 20.86
C GLY A 370 37.43 23.51 21.98
N HIS A 371 38.20 24.56 21.73
CA HIS A 371 38.37 25.71 22.62
C HIS A 371 37.59 26.95 22.15
N GLY A 372 36.84 26.84 21.06
CA GLY A 372 36.05 27.93 20.47
C GLY A 372 36.87 28.91 19.62
N ARG A 373 38.14 28.60 19.30
CA ARG A 373 38.97 29.42 18.41
C ARG A 373 38.59 29.13 16.96
N ALA A 374 38.65 30.14 16.09
CA ALA A 374 38.36 29.96 14.68
C ALA A 374 39.40 29.05 14.03
N LEU A 375 38.96 28.14 13.17
CA LEU A 375 39.82 27.33 12.32
C LEU A 375 40.30 28.16 11.12
N ASP A 376 41.49 27.84 10.59
CA ASP A 376 42.03 28.50 9.38
C ASP A 376 41.11 28.29 8.16
N ALA A 377 40.49 27.12 8.08
CA ALA A 377 39.42 26.80 7.13
C ALA A 377 38.35 25.95 7.82
N PRO A 378 37.07 26.06 7.43
CA PRO A 378 36.04 25.16 7.90
C PRO A 378 36.37 23.69 7.58
N VAL A 379 36.08 22.80 8.53
CA VAL A 379 36.29 21.35 8.40
C VAL A 379 34.95 20.65 8.36
N SER A 380 34.64 20.01 7.24
CA SER A 380 33.43 19.20 7.09
C SER A 380 33.74 17.73 7.35
N LEU A 381 32.88 17.06 8.13
CA LEU A 381 32.95 15.63 8.40
C LEU A 381 31.60 15.00 8.05
N LEU A 382 31.63 13.84 7.39
CA LEU A 382 30.44 13.03 7.18
C LEU A 382 30.29 12.08 8.37
N LEU A 383 29.18 12.20 9.10
CA LEU A 383 28.88 11.39 10.26
C LEU A 383 27.83 10.35 9.91
N ALA A 384 28.08 9.11 10.30
CA ALA A 384 27.12 8.02 10.25
C ALA A 384 26.89 7.45 11.64
N ALA A 385 25.68 7.02 11.94
CA ALA A 385 25.41 6.28 13.17
C ALA A 385 24.47 5.10 12.90
N PRO A 386 24.99 3.87 12.95
CA PRO A 386 24.16 2.70 12.81
C PRO A 386 23.21 2.51 14.01
N SER A 387 22.06 1.89 13.77
CA SER A 387 21.34 1.20 14.86
C SER A 387 22.16 0.00 15.33
N ASP A 388 21.95 -0.46 16.56
CA ASP A 388 22.56 -1.70 17.04
C ASP A 388 21.56 -2.51 17.85
N SER A 389 21.27 -3.74 17.41
CA SER A 389 20.33 -4.64 18.10
C SER A 389 20.82 -5.14 19.47
N ARG A 390 22.09 -4.91 19.82
CA ARG A 390 22.73 -5.26 21.10
C ARG A 390 22.73 -4.09 22.09
N GLY A 391 22.29 -2.90 21.68
CA GLY A 391 22.15 -1.76 22.58
C GLY A 391 23.35 -0.82 22.66
N HIS A 392 24.34 -0.98 21.78
CA HIS A 392 25.48 -0.06 21.69
C HIS A 392 25.16 1.16 20.82
N VAL A 393 25.61 2.34 21.26
CA VAL A 393 25.53 3.56 20.47
C VAL A 393 26.91 3.87 19.90
N TYR A 394 26.97 3.90 18.56
CA TYR A 394 28.16 4.24 17.80
C TYR A 394 27.94 5.48 16.94
N VAL A 395 29.01 6.25 16.75
CA VAL A 395 29.11 7.27 15.72
C VAL A 395 30.37 7.01 14.93
N ASP A 396 30.23 6.88 13.62
CA ASP A 396 31.32 6.75 12.68
C ASP A 396 31.54 8.11 12.00
N SER A 397 32.78 8.58 11.96
CA SER A 397 33.17 9.78 11.22
C SER A 397 34.01 9.39 10.02
N PHE A 398 33.64 9.90 8.85
CA PHE A 398 34.45 9.80 7.64
C PHE A 398 35.29 11.06 7.48
N ASP A 399 36.60 10.87 7.46
CA ASP A 399 37.60 11.89 7.15
C ASP A 399 37.99 11.75 5.68
N ASP A 400 37.63 12.73 4.83
CA ASP A 400 37.97 12.68 3.41
C ASP A 400 39.47 12.72 3.15
N ASP A 401 40.25 13.39 4.01
CA ASP A 401 41.68 13.56 3.82
C ASP A 401 42.40 12.22 4.06
N ALA A 402 41.92 11.43 5.02
CA ALA A 402 42.40 10.08 5.28
C ALA A 402 41.72 9.00 4.40
N GLY A 403 40.54 9.32 3.85
CA GLY A 403 39.70 8.36 3.11
C GLY A 403 39.19 7.21 3.97
N ALA A 404 39.02 7.41 5.28
CA ALA A 404 38.74 6.34 6.24
C ALA A 404 37.59 6.68 7.20
N TRP A 405 36.81 5.66 7.53
CA TRP A 405 35.80 5.71 8.58
C TRP A 405 36.41 5.36 9.93
N THR A 406 36.13 6.18 10.95
CA THR A 406 36.53 5.93 12.33
C THR A 406 35.30 5.79 13.22
N ARG A 407 35.17 4.65 13.90
CA ARG A 407 34.06 4.37 14.83
C ARG A 407 34.38 4.81 16.25
N THR A 408 33.46 5.55 16.86
CA THR A 408 33.48 5.93 18.28
C THR A 408 32.28 5.33 18.99
N HIS A 409 32.53 4.72 20.16
CA HIS A 409 31.49 4.21 21.06
C HIS A 409 31.10 5.30 22.06
N LEU A 410 29.81 5.65 22.11
CA LEU A 410 29.31 6.70 23.03
C LEU A 410 28.70 6.11 24.30
N GLY A 411 28.17 4.89 24.24
CA GLY A 411 27.52 4.27 25.39
C GLY A 411 26.76 3.01 25.03
N SER A 412 26.24 2.33 26.05
CA SER A 412 25.39 1.14 25.87
C SER A 412 24.20 1.20 26.81
N GLY A 413 23.06 0.68 26.39
CA GLY A 413 21.87 0.54 27.22
C GLY A 413 21.08 -0.71 26.86
N ASP A 414 19.95 -0.91 27.55
CA ASP A 414 19.12 -2.10 27.36
C ASP A 414 18.29 -2.00 26.07
N GLY A 415 18.25 -3.09 25.30
CA GLY A 415 17.44 -3.21 24.09
C GLY A 415 18.12 -2.67 22.82
N VAL A 416 17.33 -2.21 21.85
CA VAL A 416 17.86 -1.71 20.57
C VAL A 416 18.31 -0.26 20.72
N ALA A 417 19.57 -0.01 20.36
CA ALA A 417 20.11 1.34 20.30
C ALA A 417 19.94 1.95 18.90
N SER A 418 19.69 3.24 18.84
CA SER A 418 19.67 4.00 17.59
C SER A 418 19.99 5.46 17.80
N THR A 419 20.78 6.03 16.90
CA THR A 419 20.85 7.46 16.65
C THR A 419 19.85 7.81 15.56
N ARG A 420 19.19 8.96 15.67
CA ARG A 420 18.17 9.39 14.69
C ARG A 420 18.50 10.68 13.97
N SER A 421 19.29 11.54 14.59
CA SER A 421 19.63 12.85 14.05
C SER A 421 20.97 13.32 14.61
N PHE A 422 21.66 14.11 13.79
CA PHE A 422 22.81 14.91 14.20
C PHE A 422 22.46 16.38 14.03
N PHE A 423 23.11 17.24 14.80
CA PHE A 423 22.97 18.69 14.61
C PHE A 423 24.20 19.42 15.13
N ILE A 424 24.61 20.50 14.47
CA ILE A 424 25.68 21.37 14.97
C ILE A 424 25.10 22.65 15.55
N HIS A 425 25.49 22.97 16.77
CA HIS A 425 25.06 24.20 17.43
C HIS A 425 26.27 24.89 18.06
N ARG A 426 26.30 26.21 17.92
CA ARG A 426 27.28 27.05 18.59
C ARG A 426 26.67 27.55 19.88
N ASP A 427 27.21 27.06 20.98
CA ASP A 427 26.84 27.49 22.31
C ASP A 427 27.11 28.99 22.45
N THR A 428 26.05 29.76 22.68
CA THR A 428 26.07 31.22 22.69
C THR A 428 26.79 31.80 23.91
N ALA A 429 26.89 31.03 24.99
CA ALA A 429 27.54 31.45 26.24
C ALA A 429 29.05 31.17 26.23
N THR A 430 29.47 30.02 25.69
CA THR A 430 30.87 29.57 25.68
C THR A 430 31.56 29.86 24.34
N GLY A 431 30.80 30.08 23.28
CA GLY A 431 31.30 30.25 21.92
C GLY A 431 31.77 28.95 21.25
N GLN A 432 31.73 27.82 21.95
CA GLN A 432 32.12 26.51 21.42
C GLN A 432 31.09 26.01 20.40
N GLU A 433 31.58 25.43 19.32
CA GLU A 433 30.75 24.77 18.33
C GLU A 433 30.75 23.27 18.60
N ARG A 434 29.56 22.70 18.75
CA ARG A 434 29.36 21.34 19.22
C ARG A 434 28.45 20.59 18.27
N VAL A 435 28.79 19.35 17.96
CA VAL A 435 27.88 18.41 17.31
C VAL A 435 27.10 17.65 18.38
N PHE A 436 25.82 17.38 18.11
CA PHE A 436 24.90 16.65 18.98
C PHE A 436 24.45 15.38 18.26
N ALA A 437 24.42 14.27 18.98
CA ALA A 437 23.88 13.00 18.52
C ALA A 437 22.61 12.66 19.32
N GLY A 438 21.46 12.63 18.65
CA GLY A 438 20.17 12.28 19.24
C GLY A 438 20.01 10.77 19.36
N THR A 439 20.44 10.19 20.48
CA THR A 439 20.50 8.73 20.66
C THR A 439 19.47 8.22 21.65
N ALA A 440 19.06 6.95 21.50
CA ALA A 440 18.27 6.23 22.50
C ALA A 440 18.80 4.78 22.59
N PRO A 441 18.78 4.15 23.78
CA PRO A 441 18.21 4.65 25.04
C PRO A 441 19.17 5.53 25.88
N THR A 442 20.41 5.73 25.45
CA THR A 442 21.50 6.25 26.30
C THR A 442 21.49 7.75 26.57
N GLY A 443 20.94 8.57 25.67
CA GLY A 443 20.84 10.03 25.84
C GLY A 443 21.39 10.85 24.66
N ILE A 444 21.32 12.17 24.75
CA ILE A 444 21.89 13.09 23.76
C ILE A 444 23.35 13.34 24.12
N PHE A 445 24.26 12.88 23.29
CA PHE A 445 25.69 13.17 23.44
C PHE A 445 26.06 14.40 22.64
N SER A 446 27.06 15.15 23.10
CA SER A 446 27.66 16.22 22.33
C SER A 446 29.18 16.08 22.29
N GLY A 447 29.80 16.65 21.26
CA GLY A 447 31.24 16.61 21.06
C GLY A 447 31.74 17.84 20.34
N VAL A 448 33.03 18.10 20.46
CA VAL A 448 33.71 19.22 19.78
C VAL A 448 34.71 18.71 18.76
N TYR A 449 35.01 19.54 17.76
CA TYR A 449 36.09 19.25 16.83
C TYR A 449 37.44 19.26 17.55
N ASP A 450 38.18 18.17 17.36
CA ASP A 450 39.50 17.96 17.93
C ASP A 450 40.32 17.15 16.92
N PRO A 451 41.27 17.76 16.19
CA PRO A 451 42.01 17.06 15.14
C PRO A 451 42.93 15.95 15.67
N ASP A 452 43.20 15.93 16.98
CA ASP A 452 44.18 15.03 17.58
C ASP A 452 43.54 13.70 18.07
N VAL A 453 42.21 13.58 18.03
CA VAL A 453 41.49 12.36 18.41
C VAL A 453 40.97 11.57 17.20
N PRO A 454 40.82 10.24 17.33
CA PRO A 454 40.21 9.43 16.27
C PRO A 454 38.82 9.96 15.86
N GLY A 455 38.57 10.06 14.56
CA GLY A 455 37.31 10.60 14.01
C GLY A 455 37.15 12.11 14.18
N ARG A 456 38.19 12.81 14.66
CA ARG A 456 38.28 14.27 14.81
C ARG A 456 37.20 14.93 15.67
N ILE A 457 36.49 14.14 16.47
CA ILE A 457 35.45 14.62 17.39
C ILE A 457 35.73 14.05 18.76
N ARG A 458 36.01 14.93 19.72
CA ARG A 458 36.09 14.58 21.12
C ARG A 458 34.69 14.66 21.71
N TRP A 459 34.05 13.50 21.80
CA TRP A 459 32.75 13.34 22.45
C TRP A 459 32.87 13.42 23.97
N ASP A 460 31.88 14.01 24.62
CA ASP A 460 31.79 14.00 26.08
C ASP A 460 31.41 12.59 26.58
N GLU A 461 31.95 12.20 27.73
CA GLU A 461 31.73 10.86 28.31
C GLU A 461 30.29 10.63 28.79
N THR A 462 29.54 11.71 29.03
CA THR A 462 28.17 11.67 29.55
C THR A 462 27.22 12.41 28.62
N ALA A 463 26.02 11.85 28.44
CA ALA A 463 24.95 12.53 27.72
C ALA A 463 24.52 13.83 28.44
N GLU A 464 24.25 14.89 27.68
CA GLU A 464 23.70 16.15 28.19
C GLU A 464 22.23 16.02 28.62
N LEU A 465 21.47 15.13 27.97
CA LEU A 465 20.08 14.83 28.29
C LEU A 465 19.86 13.31 28.24
N SER A 466 19.32 12.74 29.31
CA SER A 466 19.02 11.31 29.44
C SER A 466 17.67 11.07 30.13
N GLY A 467 17.29 9.81 30.35
CA GLY A 467 16.08 9.45 31.11
C GLY A 467 14.78 9.50 30.31
N TYR A 468 14.85 9.71 28.99
CA TYR A 468 13.71 9.54 28.08
C TYR A 468 13.72 8.13 27.46
N THR A 469 12.54 7.63 27.08
CA THR A 469 12.37 6.28 26.50
C THR A 469 12.01 6.29 25.01
N ARG A 470 11.83 7.49 24.43
CA ARG A 470 11.50 7.68 23.01
C ARG A 470 12.67 8.29 22.28
N ARG A 471 12.75 8.07 20.97
CA ARG A 471 13.89 8.52 20.17
C ARG A 471 13.85 10.06 19.99
N PRO A 472 14.99 10.76 20.06
CA PRO A 472 15.09 12.15 19.61
C PRO A 472 14.93 12.20 18.09
N MET A 473 13.82 12.75 17.61
CA MET A 473 13.42 12.59 16.21
C MET A 473 14.11 13.61 15.29
N SER A 474 14.23 14.87 15.72
CA SER A 474 14.81 15.94 14.91
C SER A 474 15.29 17.10 15.80
N PHE A 475 16.32 17.81 15.35
CA PHE A 475 16.86 19.01 15.98
C PHE A 475 16.66 20.21 15.07
N THR A 476 16.52 21.40 15.66
CA THR A 476 16.65 22.65 14.91
C THR A 476 17.20 23.76 15.80
N ARG A 477 17.66 24.85 15.18
CA ARG A 477 18.00 26.10 15.87
C ARG A 477 16.95 27.15 15.55
N CYS A 478 16.32 27.73 16.57
CA CYS A 478 15.28 28.77 16.43
C CYS A 478 15.52 29.89 17.45
N ASN A 479 15.52 31.14 16.99
CA ASN A 479 15.88 32.33 17.78
C ASN A 479 17.21 32.15 18.55
N GLY A 480 18.19 31.50 17.92
CA GLY A 480 19.52 31.25 18.51
C GLY A 480 19.60 30.10 19.52
N HIS A 481 18.49 29.44 19.85
CA HIS A 481 18.47 28.30 20.78
C HIS A 481 18.35 26.96 20.04
N LEU A 482 18.98 25.91 20.58
CA LEU A 482 18.85 24.55 20.08
C LEU A 482 17.59 23.88 20.66
N TYR A 483 16.83 23.21 19.80
CA TYR A 483 15.64 22.44 20.16
C TYR A 483 15.74 21.00 19.68
N VAL A 484 15.06 20.09 20.35
CA VAL A 484 14.91 18.69 19.96
C VAL A 484 13.50 18.18 20.23
N SER A 485 12.94 17.41 19.29
CA SER A 485 11.67 16.71 19.50
C SER A 485 11.89 15.30 20.05
N ILE A 486 11.28 14.98 21.19
CA ILE A 486 11.32 13.66 21.82
C ILE A 486 9.91 13.35 22.33
N LYS A 487 9.17 12.46 21.66
CA LYS A 487 7.76 12.19 22.00
C LYS A 487 7.53 12.01 23.51
N PRO A 488 6.55 12.72 24.13
CA PRO A 488 5.58 13.64 23.52
C PRO A 488 6.00 15.13 23.53
N ASP A 489 7.26 15.42 23.86
CA ASP A 489 7.74 16.72 24.29
C ASP A 489 8.72 17.36 23.27
N ILE A 490 8.87 18.68 23.35
CA ILE A 490 9.99 19.42 22.75
C ILE A 490 10.82 20.01 23.88
N TYR A 491 12.13 19.87 23.75
CA TYR A 491 13.09 20.41 24.71
C TYR A 491 13.90 21.52 24.07
N ARG A 492 14.21 22.56 24.86
CA ARG A 492 15.13 23.65 24.54
C ARG A 492 16.41 23.48 25.35
N ARG A 493 17.56 23.64 24.69
CA ARG A 493 18.85 23.71 25.37
C ARG A 493 19.09 25.13 25.90
N ILE A 494 19.48 25.21 27.16
CA ILE A 494 20.03 26.40 27.81
C ILE A 494 21.55 26.31 27.74
N ASP A 495 22.14 27.19 26.93
CA ASP A 495 23.57 27.25 26.68
C ASP A 495 24.36 27.65 27.93
N GLY A 496 25.60 27.18 28.01
CA GLY A 496 26.46 27.42 29.17
C GLY A 496 27.56 26.38 29.32
N PRO A 497 28.54 26.63 30.22
CA PRO A 497 29.58 25.65 30.55
C PRO A 497 29.01 24.38 31.20
N THR A 498 27.83 24.48 31.80
CA THR A 498 27.03 23.37 32.33
C THR A 498 25.62 23.47 31.72
N PRO A 499 25.42 22.98 30.49
CA PRO A 499 24.17 23.18 29.78
C PRO A 499 23.03 22.44 30.47
N GLN A 500 21.82 22.97 30.30
CA GLN A 500 20.59 22.34 30.79
C GLN A 500 19.61 22.17 29.64
N TRP A 501 18.73 21.18 29.76
CA TRP A 501 17.63 20.97 28.83
C TRP A 501 16.33 21.15 29.57
N GLU A 502 15.48 22.05 29.09
CA GLU A 502 14.16 22.28 29.64
C GLU A 502 13.10 21.83 28.65
N LYS A 503 12.03 21.23 29.17
CA LYS A 503 10.85 20.92 28.39
C LYS A 503 10.05 22.21 28.20
N VAL A 504 9.79 22.56 26.94
CA VAL A 504 9.12 23.81 26.57
C VAL A 504 7.74 23.60 25.97
N TYR A 505 7.47 22.42 25.42
CA TYR A 505 6.19 22.11 24.80
C TYR A 505 5.87 20.62 24.94
N THR A 506 4.58 20.30 25.05
CA THR A 506 4.04 18.93 25.08
C THR A 506 2.87 18.86 24.13
N ILE A 507 2.82 17.79 23.31
CA ILE A 507 1.69 17.53 22.40
C ILE A 507 0.37 17.52 23.20
N PRO A 508 -0.60 18.40 22.88
CA PRO A 508 -1.78 18.64 23.71
C PRO A 508 -2.87 17.57 23.58
N HIS A 509 -2.73 16.65 22.62
CA HIS A 509 -3.73 15.64 22.30
C HIS A 509 -3.23 14.24 22.61
N PRO A 510 -4.09 13.34 23.14
CA PRO A 510 -3.70 11.96 23.34
C PRO A 510 -3.39 11.32 21.99
N LEU A 511 -2.18 10.79 21.85
CA LEU A 511 -1.78 10.04 20.66
C LEU A 511 -2.37 8.62 20.79
N VAL A 512 -3.60 8.45 20.26
CA VAL A 512 -4.39 7.22 20.39
C VAL A 512 -3.76 6.07 19.61
N VAL A 513 -3.17 6.35 18.45
CA VAL A 513 -2.41 5.39 17.64
C VAL A 513 -0.89 5.54 17.81
N PRO A 514 -0.11 4.44 17.69
CA PRO A 514 1.34 4.48 17.58
C PRO A 514 1.86 5.60 16.67
N SER A 515 2.65 6.49 17.27
CA SER A 515 3.22 7.68 16.65
C SER A 515 4.62 7.93 17.22
N SER A 516 5.53 8.47 16.41
CA SER A 516 6.85 8.93 16.87
C SER A 516 6.82 10.36 17.40
N GLY A 517 5.67 11.03 17.41
CA GLY A 517 5.51 12.44 17.81
C GLY A 517 5.82 13.39 16.65
N PHE A 518 6.39 14.55 16.97
CA PHE A 518 6.78 15.55 15.98
C PHE A 518 8.01 15.11 15.16
N ARG A 519 7.87 15.20 13.84
CA ARG A 519 8.88 14.94 12.82
C ARG A 519 9.24 16.23 12.09
N GLY A 520 10.42 16.25 11.47
CA GLY A 520 10.89 17.39 10.68
C GLY A 520 10.92 18.70 11.47
N LEU A 521 11.35 18.69 12.72
CA LEU A 521 11.43 19.92 13.50
C LEU A 521 12.36 20.90 12.76
N SER A 522 11.81 22.01 12.29
CA SER A 522 12.49 22.96 11.40
C SER A 522 12.23 24.38 11.88
N THR A 523 12.96 25.35 11.34
CA THR A 523 12.82 26.76 11.68
C THR A 523 12.35 27.54 10.46
N VAL A 524 11.34 28.39 10.65
CA VAL A 524 10.84 29.31 9.62
C VAL A 524 10.70 30.73 10.18
N PRO A 525 10.77 31.77 9.33
CA PRO A 525 10.45 33.13 9.77
C PRO A 525 9.04 33.21 10.37
N ASP A 526 8.85 34.03 11.40
CA ASP A 526 7.52 34.31 11.93
C ASP A 526 6.70 35.11 10.88
N PRO A 527 5.56 34.57 10.39
CA PRO A 527 4.74 35.29 9.41
C PRO A 527 4.00 36.51 9.99
N ASN A 528 3.93 36.66 11.32
CA ASN A 528 3.19 37.75 11.98
C ASN A 528 4.10 38.81 12.62
N GLY A 529 5.42 38.66 12.54
CA GLY A 529 6.33 39.43 13.40
C GLY A 529 7.80 39.39 12.98
N SER A 530 8.68 39.67 13.95
CA SER A 530 10.13 39.60 13.79
C SER A 530 10.68 38.43 14.58
N GLY A 531 11.50 37.60 13.95
CA GLY A 531 12.12 36.43 14.57
C GLY A 531 11.73 35.15 13.83
N GLU A 532 11.91 34.03 14.51
CA GLU A 532 11.72 32.69 13.98
C GLU A 532 10.73 31.89 14.83
N VAL A 533 10.06 30.93 14.20
CA VAL A 533 9.15 29.97 14.85
C VAL A 533 9.51 28.55 14.45
N LEU A 534 9.14 27.59 15.31
CA LEU A 534 9.32 26.18 15.03
C LEU A 534 8.21 25.70 14.08
N LEU A 535 8.56 24.88 13.10
CA LEU A 535 7.65 24.15 12.21
C LEU A 535 7.84 22.65 12.43
N ALA A 536 6.76 21.90 12.58
CA ALA A 536 6.84 20.45 12.73
C ALA A 536 5.60 19.72 12.18
N ALA A 537 5.78 18.47 11.78
CA ALA A 537 4.70 17.57 11.39
C ALA A 537 4.42 16.53 12.47
N LEU A 538 3.19 16.46 12.96
CA LEU A 538 2.74 15.40 13.86
C LEU A 538 2.42 14.14 13.04
N GLU A 539 3.04 13.01 13.36
CA GLU A 539 2.70 11.70 12.78
C GLU A 539 1.46 11.11 13.45
N GLY A 540 0.53 10.57 12.68
CA GLY A 540 -0.62 9.85 13.24
C GLY A 540 -1.90 9.90 12.41
N ASP A 541 -2.99 9.51 13.06
CA ASP A 541 -4.38 9.69 12.62
C ASP A 541 -4.84 11.14 12.60
N LEU A 542 -4.20 11.99 13.40
CA LEU A 542 -4.35 13.44 13.43
C LEU A 542 -3.16 14.13 12.74
N CYS A 543 -2.63 13.56 11.65
CA CYS A 543 -1.44 14.10 11.00
C CYS A 543 -1.62 15.57 10.63
N ARG A 544 -0.78 16.44 11.19
CA ARG A 544 -0.91 17.91 11.12
C ARG A 544 0.45 18.56 10.99
N VAL A 545 0.52 19.65 10.23
CA VAL A 545 1.65 20.56 10.26
C VAL A 545 1.30 21.75 11.13
N VAL A 546 2.16 22.05 12.11
CA VAL A 546 1.94 23.09 13.11
C VAL A 546 3.15 24.01 13.22
N ARG A 547 2.87 25.28 13.52
CA ARG A 547 3.86 26.23 14.03
C ARG A 547 3.78 26.31 15.54
N ILE A 548 4.93 26.36 16.20
CA ILE A 548 5.04 26.54 17.66
C ILE A 548 5.93 27.76 17.89
N ASP A 549 5.37 28.80 18.51
CA ASP A 549 6.04 30.10 18.63
C ASP A 549 6.75 30.28 19.98
N PRO A 550 8.09 30.25 20.04
CA PRO A 550 8.83 30.45 21.30
C PRO A 550 8.65 31.85 21.91
N ASN A 551 8.25 32.86 21.13
CA ASN A 551 8.05 34.23 21.59
C ASN A 551 6.63 34.48 22.15
N ASP A 552 5.66 33.64 21.82
CA ASP A 552 4.29 33.65 22.36
C ASP A 552 4.04 32.42 23.27
N GLY A 553 4.97 32.15 24.18
CA GLY A 553 4.80 31.09 25.19
C GLY A 553 4.63 29.69 24.61
N PHE A 554 5.26 29.39 23.47
CA PHE A 554 5.13 28.14 22.72
C PHE A 554 3.69 27.85 22.25
N ARG A 555 2.95 28.91 21.91
CA ARG A 555 1.61 28.77 21.33
C ARG A 555 1.67 27.99 20.01
N GLU A 556 0.86 26.95 19.93
CA GLU A 556 0.66 26.17 18.70
C GLU A 556 -0.34 26.86 17.77
N THR A 557 -0.01 26.92 16.49
CA THR A 557 -0.90 27.32 15.39
C THR A 557 -0.92 26.21 14.35
N LEU A 558 -2.11 25.66 14.08
CA LEU A 558 -2.30 24.71 12.98
C LEU A 558 -2.07 25.40 11.63
N GLU A 559 -1.15 24.89 10.82
CA GLU A 559 -0.99 25.33 9.43
C GLU A 559 -1.77 24.43 8.46
N LEU A 560 -1.73 23.11 8.67
CA LEU A 560 -2.38 22.15 7.77
C LEU A 560 -2.87 20.93 8.55
N ASP A 561 -4.15 20.57 8.38
CA ASP A 561 -4.59 19.20 8.66
C ASP A 561 -4.29 18.33 7.43
N VAL A 562 -3.27 17.48 7.54
CA VAL A 562 -2.75 16.73 6.40
C VAL A 562 -3.78 15.70 5.93
N ILE A 563 -4.50 15.05 6.85
CA ILE A 563 -5.48 14.03 6.49
C ILE A 563 -6.63 14.63 5.70
N ASP A 564 -7.18 15.76 6.16
CA ASP A 564 -8.28 16.43 5.47
C ASP A 564 -7.82 17.07 4.16
N PHE A 565 -6.59 17.60 4.10
CA PHE A 565 -5.99 18.06 2.85
C PHE A 565 -5.90 16.93 1.82
N LEU A 566 -5.37 15.77 2.21
CA LEU A 566 -5.26 14.62 1.32
C LEU A 566 -6.63 14.06 0.93
N HIS A 567 -7.62 14.10 1.81
CA HIS A 567 -8.98 13.76 1.44
C HIS A 567 -9.51 14.62 0.28
N GLN A 568 -9.26 15.94 0.33
CA GLN A 568 -9.66 16.86 -0.74
C GLN A 568 -8.88 16.58 -2.03
N GLN A 569 -7.56 16.36 -1.92
CA GLN A 569 -6.69 16.11 -3.07
C GLN A 569 -6.82 14.73 -3.70
N TRP A 570 -7.21 13.71 -2.93
CA TRP A 570 -7.31 12.31 -3.39
C TRP A 570 -8.75 11.82 -3.51
N GLY A 571 -9.74 12.55 -2.99
CA GLY A 571 -11.15 12.15 -3.00
C GLY A 571 -11.47 10.97 -2.07
N THR A 572 -10.44 10.34 -1.50
CA THR A 572 -10.54 9.26 -0.50
C THR A 572 -9.78 9.71 0.73
N ARG A 573 -10.40 9.60 1.91
CA ARG A 573 -9.81 10.07 3.17
C ARG A 573 -8.84 9.03 3.74
N PRO A 574 -7.54 9.34 3.91
CA PRO A 574 -6.63 8.49 4.65
C PRO A 574 -7.00 8.44 6.13
N THR A 575 -6.57 7.41 6.83
CA THR A 575 -6.80 7.22 8.27
C THR A 575 -5.55 7.47 9.10
N TYR A 576 -4.38 7.50 8.46
CA TYR A 576 -3.08 7.76 9.09
C TYR A 576 -2.12 8.31 8.05
N ALA A 577 -1.25 9.23 8.46
CA ALA A 577 -0.18 9.74 7.61
C ALA A 577 1.11 10.02 8.40
N VAL A 578 2.22 9.98 7.66
CA VAL A 578 3.54 10.43 8.07
C VAL A 578 3.92 11.57 7.14
N ALA A 579 4.18 12.74 7.71
CA ALA A 579 4.69 13.90 6.97
C ALA A 579 6.09 14.28 7.49
N ALA A 580 6.88 14.90 6.62
CA ALA A 580 8.30 15.28 6.75
C ALA A 580 9.29 14.11 6.87
N TYR A 581 8.88 12.98 7.47
CA TYR A 581 9.73 11.86 7.85
C TYR A 581 10.86 12.24 8.81
N ASP A 582 11.84 12.97 8.29
CA ASP A 582 13.05 13.41 8.97
C ASP A 582 13.22 14.96 8.89
N ASP A 583 12.85 15.65 7.79
CA ASP A 583 13.05 17.10 7.59
C ASP A 583 12.00 17.82 6.71
N PHE A 584 11.91 19.15 6.83
CA PHE A 584 11.34 20.03 5.79
C PHE A 584 12.50 20.61 4.98
N THR A 585 12.71 20.09 3.77
CA THR A 585 13.89 20.43 2.97
C THR A 585 13.68 21.77 2.24
N PRO A 586 14.51 22.81 2.48
CA PRO A 586 14.40 24.06 1.75
C PRO A 586 14.89 23.91 0.31
N VAL A 587 14.12 24.45 -0.63
CA VAL A 587 14.44 24.52 -2.05
C VAL A 587 14.40 25.98 -2.48
N ALA A 588 15.53 26.45 -3.02
CA ALA A 588 15.64 27.81 -3.51
C ALA A 588 14.66 28.05 -4.67
N ASP A 589 14.08 29.24 -4.71
CA ASP A 589 13.31 29.70 -5.85
C ASP A 589 14.29 30.13 -6.96
N ALA A 590 14.13 29.60 -8.17
CA ALA A 590 14.92 29.97 -9.34
C ALA A 590 14.84 31.48 -9.68
N HIS A 591 13.82 32.17 -9.18
CA HIS A 591 13.63 33.62 -9.33
C HIS A 591 14.19 34.45 -8.17
N GLY A 592 14.90 33.84 -7.21
CA GLY A 592 15.53 34.53 -6.08
C GLY A 592 14.57 34.91 -4.94
N GLY A 593 13.37 34.31 -4.93
CA GLY A 593 12.41 34.41 -3.84
C GLY A 593 12.83 33.62 -2.59
N ALA A 594 12.05 33.75 -1.52
CA ALA A 594 12.23 32.96 -0.30
C ALA A 594 12.04 31.46 -0.61
N PRO A 595 12.83 30.56 0.01
CA PRO A 595 12.79 29.14 -0.32
C PRO A 595 11.44 28.53 0.03
N ARG A 596 10.98 27.62 -0.83
CA ARG A 596 9.84 26.73 -0.56
C ARG A 596 10.34 25.50 0.20
N LEU A 597 9.47 24.87 1.00
CA LEU A 597 9.86 23.67 1.74
C LEU A 597 9.20 22.43 1.15
N LEU A 598 9.99 21.40 0.86
CA LEU A 598 9.50 20.06 0.52
C LEU A 598 9.36 19.22 1.79
N CYS A 599 8.28 18.45 1.86
CA CYS A 599 7.94 17.65 3.02
C CYS A 599 7.46 16.27 2.55
N GLY A 600 8.30 15.25 2.73
CA GLY A 600 8.00 13.88 2.31
C GLY A 600 6.72 13.34 2.96
N LEU A 601 5.94 12.52 2.23
CA LEU A 601 4.63 12.07 2.67
C LEU A 601 4.43 10.56 2.45
N GLY A 602 3.83 9.90 3.45
CA GLY A 602 3.26 8.56 3.35
C GLY A 602 1.88 8.50 4.02
N ALA A 603 0.98 7.67 3.51
CA ALA A 603 -0.39 7.56 4.04
C ALA A 603 -0.99 6.16 3.88
N THR A 604 -1.97 5.84 4.73
CA THR A 604 -2.72 4.57 4.68
C THR A 604 -4.20 4.78 4.95
N TYR A 605 -5.02 3.87 4.43
CA TYR A 605 -6.48 3.81 4.63
C TYR A 605 -6.91 2.86 5.75
N SER A 606 -5.97 2.23 6.45
CA SER A 606 -6.26 1.34 7.60
C SER A 606 -6.03 2.03 8.94
N THR A 607 -6.94 1.80 9.90
CA THR A 607 -6.81 2.22 11.31
C THR A 607 -6.20 1.15 12.22
N GLN A 608 -5.99 -0.08 11.73
CA GLN A 608 -5.45 -1.20 12.52
C GLN A 608 -3.93 -1.31 12.33
N LEU A 609 -3.17 -1.04 13.39
CA LEU A 609 -1.70 -0.94 13.36
C LEU A 609 -0.97 -2.27 13.55
N ASP A 610 -1.55 -3.20 14.30
CA ASP A 610 -0.96 -4.54 14.53
C ASP A 610 -0.94 -5.38 13.25
N THR A 611 -1.78 -4.99 12.29
CA THR A 611 -2.08 -5.72 11.05
C THR A 611 -2.11 -4.83 9.82
N HIS A 612 -1.63 -3.56 9.87
CA HIS A 612 -1.64 -2.63 8.73
C HIS A 612 -1.34 -3.38 7.43
N PRO A 613 -2.38 -3.77 6.66
CA PRO A 613 -2.13 -4.73 5.63
C PRO A 613 -1.42 -3.91 4.55
N ALA A 614 -0.31 -4.44 4.05
CA ALA A 614 0.59 -3.69 3.18
C ALA A 614 -0.12 -3.08 1.96
N ASP A 615 -1.29 -3.62 1.58
CA ASP A 615 -2.17 -3.16 0.51
C ASP A 615 -3.13 -2.01 0.89
N ALA A 616 -3.10 -1.53 2.14
CA ALA A 616 -3.82 -0.34 2.58
C ALA A 616 -2.99 0.95 2.48
N TRP A 617 -1.67 0.84 2.30
CA TRP A 617 -0.78 1.97 2.11
C TRP A 617 -0.89 2.53 0.68
N VAL A 618 -0.76 3.85 0.56
CA VAL A 618 -0.61 4.52 -0.72
C VAL A 618 0.70 4.07 -1.35
N THR A 619 0.64 3.62 -2.60
CA THR A 619 1.78 3.01 -3.32
C THR A 619 2.61 4.02 -4.10
N ASP A 620 2.11 5.22 -4.31
CA ASP A 620 2.83 6.34 -4.92
C ASP A 620 3.73 7.06 -3.90
N ALA A 621 4.78 7.72 -4.38
CA ALA A 621 5.62 8.58 -3.55
C ALA A 621 5.19 10.05 -3.65
N TRP A 622 4.50 10.53 -2.62
CA TRP A 622 3.99 11.88 -2.53
C TRP A 622 4.84 12.75 -1.60
N TYR A 623 4.70 14.07 -1.76
CA TYR A 623 5.27 15.07 -0.85
C TYR A 623 4.45 16.36 -0.89
N LEU A 624 4.51 17.13 0.19
CA LEU A 624 3.91 18.46 0.29
C LEU A 624 4.93 19.53 -0.11
N ILE A 625 4.45 20.59 -0.74
CA ILE A 625 5.22 21.80 -1.07
C ILE A 625 4.62 22.94 -0.26
N ARG A 626 5.41 23.53 0.64
CA ARG A 626 5.00 24.68 1.47
C ARG A 626 5.56 25.97 0.88
N ASP A 627 4.69 26.96 0.67
CA ASP A 627 5.10 28.30 0.28
C ASP A 627 5.80 29.06 1.43
N PRO A 628 6.69 30.02 1.13
CA PRO A 628 7.40 30.77 2.16
C PRO A 628 6.47 31.63 3.03
N ASP A 629 5.44 32.24 2.44
CA ASP A 629 4.62 33.30 3.05
C ASP A 629 3.48 32.81 3.96
N GLY A 630 3.29 31.50 4.16
CA GLY A 630 2.23 31.02 5.06
C GLY A 630 1.70 29.62 4.76
N PRO A 631 0.46 29.29 5.20
CA PRO A 631 -0.07 27.92 5.25
C PRO A 631 -0.56 27.42 3.88
N ARG A 632 -0.04 27.96 2.77
CA ARG A 632 -0.36 27.41 1.46
C ARG A 632 0.51 26.19 1.23
N TYR A 633 -0.17 25.06 1.12
CA TYR A 633 0.43 23.79 0.76
C TYR A 633 -0.13 23.32 -0.58
N THR A 634 0.75 22.84 -1.45
CA THR A 634 0.39 22.09 -2.64
C THR A 634 0.98 20.70 -2.57
N LEU A 635 0.56 19.83 -3.48
CA LEU A 635 0.97 18.43 -3.52
C LEU A 635 1.91 18.21 -4.70
N GLY A 636 2.98 17.45 -4.48
CA GLY A 636 3.88 16.97 -5.52
C GLY A 636 3.95 15.43 -5.49
N ARG A 637 4.26 14.83 -6.64
CA ARG A 637 4.40 13.38 -6.80
C ARG A 637 5.71 13.06 -7.50
N VAL A 638 6.44 12.06 -7.02
CA VAL A 638 7.57 11.49 -7.75
C VAL A 638 6.99 10.59 -8.84
N ASP A 639 7.12 11.00 -10.09
CA ASP A 639 6.71 10.21 -11.25
C ASP A 639 7.89 9.37 -11.76
N ASP A 640 7.69 8.07 -11.95
CA ASP A 640 8.69 7.24 -12.63
C ASP A 640 8.32 7.02 -14.11
N PRO A 641 8.95 7.76 -15.05
CA PRO A 641 8.69 7.59 -16.47
C PRO A 641 9.19 6.24 -17.01
N GLN A 642 10.11 5.57 -16.31
CA GLN A 642 10.67 4.28 -16.73
C GLN A 642 9.86 3.07 -16.23
N ALA A 643 8.96 3.28 -15.27
CA ALA A 643 8.01 2.28 -14.82
C ALA A 643 6.59 2.85 -14.68
N PRO A 644 5.96 3.31 -15.79
CA PRO A 644 4.59 3.81 -15.72
C PRO A 644 3.66 2.70 -15.20
N GLY A 645 3.24 2.82 -13.93
CA GLY A 645 2.21 1.97 -13.33
C GLY A 645 2.64 0.60 -12.78
N THR A 646 3.93 0.32 -12.50
CA THR A 646 4.35 -1.01 -11.96
C THR A 646 5.23 -1.03 -10.71
N ALA A 647 5.87 0.07 -10.29
CA ALA A 647 6.71 0.09 -9.08
C ALA A 647 6.03 0.84 -7.92
N ASP A 648 5.69 0.13 -6.84
CA ASP A 648 5.27 0.74 -5.57
C ASP A 648 6.43 1.59 -5.00
N LEU A 649 6.43 2.91 -5.23
CA LEU A 649 7.42 3.83 -4.65
C LEU A 649 7.15 4.10 -3.16
N VAL A 650 5.88 4.04 -2.75
CA VAL A 650 5.29 4.12 -1.40
C VAL A 650 5.46 5.46 -0.66
N ALA A 651 6.66 6.04 -0.65
CA ALA A 651 6.92 7.29 0.07
C ALA A 651 8.20 7.97 -0.40
N ALA A 652 8.14 9.27 -0.64
CA ALA A 652 9.33 10.12 -0.70
C ALA A 652 9.75 10.47 0.74
N ARG A 653 10.99 10.16 1.12
CA ARG A 653 11.46 10.26 2.51
C ARG A 653 12.49 11.35 2.74
N THR A 654 13.36 11.58 1.76
CA THR A 654 14.49 12.49 1.90
C THR A 654 14.74 13.21 0.58
N PHE A 655 15.13 14.48 0.68
CA PHE A 655 15.47 15.33 -0.45
C PHE A 655 16.84 15.95 -0.21
N ALA A 656 17.59 16.17 -1.29
CA ALA A 656 18.89 16.83 -1.22
C ALA A 656 19.11 17.73 -2.44
N ALA A 657 19.69 18.90 -2.23
CA ALA A 657 20.24 19.70 -3.31
C ALA A 657 21.36 18.91 -4.01
N SER A 658 21.46 19.01 -5.33
CA SER A 658 22.52 18.34 -6.07
C SER A 658 23.88 19.00 -5.76
N PRO A 659 24.90 18.20 -5.39
CA PRO A 659 26.26 18.71 -5.28
C PRO A 659 26.93 18.95 -6.65
N PHE A 660 26.29 18.56 -7.74
CA PHE A 660 26.86 18.60 -9.10
C PHE A 660 26.29 19.72 -9.96
N ALA A 661 25.06 20.17 -9.69
CA ALA A 661 24.37 21.20 -10.47
C ALA A 661 23.38 21.98 -9.58
N PRO A 662 23.42 23.31 -9.56
CA PRO A 662 22.68 24.13 -8.60
C PRO A 662 21.16 24.13 -8.80
N ASP A 663 20.69 23.80 -10.00
CA ASP A 663 19.28 23.74 -10.40
C ASP A 663 18.68 22.33 -10.27
N MET A 664 19.46 21.37 -9.77
CA MET A 664 19.07 19.97 -9.65
C MET A 664 18.95 19.54 -8.19
N MET A 665 18.12 18.53 -7.98
CA MET A 665 17.87 17.90 -6.71
C MET A 665 17.79 16.38 -6.84
N TYR A 666 17.88 15.71 -5.71
CA TYR A 666 17.66 14.28 -5.58
C TYR A 666 16.57 14.01 -4.55
N VAL A 667 15.75 12.99 -4.83
CA VAL A 667 14.73 12.47 -3.91
C VAL A 667 14.95 10.98 -3.73
N GLY A 668 14.95 10.54 -2.47
CA GLY A 668 15.11 9.14 -2.09
C GLY A 668 13.95 8.67 -1.24
N GLY A 669 13.64 7.38 -1.28
CA GLY A 669 12.48 6.90 -0.56
C GLY A 669 12.33 5.40 -0.40
N TYR A 670 11.06 5.03 -0.24
CA TYR A 670 10.48 3.77 0.22
C TYR A 670 10.36 3.65 1.75
N ASP A 671 9.14 3.38 2.25
CA ASP A 671 8.90 2.89 3.61
C ASP A 671 8.24 1.51 3.51
N PRO A 672 8.80 0.46 4.12
CA PRO A 672 8.23 -0.88 4.06
C PRO A 672 6.88 -0.99 4.75
N ASN A 673 6.54 -0.10 5.70
CA ASN A 673 5.21 -0.06 6.30
C ASN A 673 4.70 -1.43 6.80
N ALA A 674 5.58 -2.17 7.51
CA ALA A 674 5.37 -3.56 7.97
C ALA A 674 5.32 -4.65 6.88
N LYS A 675 5.38 -4.29 5.59
CA LYS A 675 5.53 -5.23 4.46
C LYS A 675 6.94 -5.81 4.45
N ARG A 676 7.02 -7.15 4.38
CA ARG A 676 8.27 -7.79 3.94
C ARG A 676 8.55 -7.41 2.50
N CYS A 677 9.73 -6.89 2.25
CA CYS A 677 10.13 -6.34 0.97
C CYS A 677 11.60 -6.65 0.74
N ARG A 678 12.08 -6.45 -0.49
CA ARG A 678 13.48 -6.69 -0.82
C ARG A 678 13.91 -5.73 -1.91
N GLN A 679 15.06 -5.07 -1.69
CA GLN A 679 15.72 -4.25 -2.72
C GLN A 679 14.79 -3.16 -3.28
N THR A 680 14.09 -2.46 -2.40
CA THR A 680 13.05 -1.49 -2.77
C THR A 680 13.51 -0.05 -2.68
N ALA A 681 14.67 0.22 -2.09
CA ALA A 681 15.21 1.57 -2.00
C ALA A 681 15.46 2.16 -3.41
N TRP A 682 15.15 3.44 -3.59
CA TRP A 682 15.27 4.13 -4.87
C TRP A 682 15.74 5.59 -4.69
N VAL A 683 16.36 6.16 -5.73
CA VAL A 683 16.68 7.59 -5.83
C VAL A 683 16.36 8.11 -7.23
N PHE A 684 15.74 9.29 -7.31
CA PHE A 684 15.53 10.04 -8.56
C PHE A 684 16.29 11.37 -8.52
N SER A 685 16.76 11.83 -9.68
CA SER A 685 17.21 13.21 -9.92
C SER A 685 16.11 14.01 -10.61
N VAL A 686 15.97 15.29 -10.28
CA VAL A 686 14.93 16.19 -10.82
C VAL A 686 15.41 17.63 -10.76
N SER A 687 14.91 18.54 -11.62
CA SER A 687 15.20 19.97 -11.43
C SER A 687 14.42 20.55 -10.24
N ALA A 688 14.92 21.61 -9.63
CA ALA A 688 14.25 22.29 -8.52
C ALA A 688 12.85 22.78 -8.93
N ASP A 689 12.73 23.41 -10.11
CA ASP A 689 11.45 23.89 -10.65
C ASP A 689 10.45 22.76 -10.86
N ALA A 690 10.93 21.61 -11.35
CA ALA A 690 10.14 20.40 -11.54
C ALA A 690 9.64 19.84 -10.20
N ALA A 691 10.50 19.75 -9.19
CA ALA A 691 10.13 19.29 -7.86
C ALA A 691 9.11 20.22 -7.18
N LEU A 692 9.18 21.52 -7.48
CA LEU A 692 8.30 22.55 -6.96
C LEU A 692 7.04 22.77 -7.80
N ALA A 693 6.86 22.03 -8.89
CA ALA A 693 5.66 22.09 -9.69
C ALA A 693 4.50 21.44 -8.94
N GLU A 694 3.38 22.16 -8.84
CA GLU A 694 2.15 21.61 -8.27
C GLU A 694 1.63 20.49 -9.16
N TRP A 695 1.39 19.34 -8.55
CA TRP A 695 0.61 18.28 -9.17
C TRP A 695 -0.84 18.74 -9.29
N LYS A 696 -1.37 18.72 -10.52
CA LYS A 696 -2.76 19.07 -10.82
C LYS A 696 -3.47 17.83 -11.33
N ARG A 697 -4.68 17.60 -10.81
CA ARG A 697 -5.62 16.57 -11.30
C ARG A 697 -6.04 16.81 -12.73
#